data_AF-A0AAX6BEY3-F1
#
_entry.id   AF-A0AAX6BEY3-F1
#
_cell.length_a   1.000
_cell.length_b   1.000
_cell.length_c   1.000
_cell.angle_alpha   90.00
_cell.angle_beta   90.00
_cell.angle_gamma   90.00
#
_symmetry.space_group_name_H-M   'P 1'
#
loop_
_entity.id
_entity.type
_entity.pdbx_description
1 polymer ?
#
loop_
_entity_poly.entity_id
_entity_poly.type
_entity_poly.pdbx_seq_one_letter_code
_entity_poly.pdbx_strand_id
1 'polypeptide(L)'
;MTKQKLIVIGNGMAGMRCVEEILIHSPDCFDITVFGSEPHVNYNRILLSTVLQGSTKLEDINIHSFAWYNENNITLFKGESVTHIDTKRKIIKTDKNRETMYDKLIIATGSSPYMLPVKGAEKEGVLGFRTIEDCRKMIEISKRYKKAAVIGGGLLGLEAARGLLNLGMDVQVIHHSGFLMERQLDRAASAMLREELEKQGMSFLLNKHTDEIIGENRVEGVRFNDNSKIAADLVVMATGVRPNVNLAKKSGIATNRAIIVNDYLETSIPDIYAVGECAEHRGMTYGLVAPLYEQGKVLARHLCQMKNEGYGGSVLSTQLKISGIDVYSVGEFKENQGAKAITISNMLDGIYKKVVFREGRIVGAVLFGDTSEAIKLSQMISEKKDLSQAEKVQLFPSQYEKENAAASMSVTDMVCNCNGVTKGGIIEAVQKHDLTTVDEIKNCTKASGSCGGCKPLVTDLLTYIQSDEFDENIEQKTFCACTHLSEDELVREMQQYQFETVQQVREMLKFKDMKGCSLCEGGLHYYLNMMNPHYENNRHSLFTTENEQAVLLHDGTYAVVPQIHGGLTNVQELRNIANVAERYNISNIRLTSDQRIQLIGVKKEYLSLISEEIDRGLQQLYERTVKNVSVYIGKGTCICQYEPALALSNELDKQLEYVKTPCDIKISIASCFHITEDVTTSDIGLRRIDRGWEIYAGGSSTEARSGELFYVAETNEEAIEISCSLIQYYRETGNYLEAVGSWIERVGIVHVREVLFEADNREYLMKQLSSERSRAITYLL
;
A
#
# COMPACT_ATOMS: atom_id res chain seq x y z
N MET A 1 13.55 27.83 3.81
CA MET A 1 12.70 27.99 5.02
C MET A 1 13.41 27.29 6.17
N THR A 2 13.30 27.78 7.41
CA THR A 2 13.86 27.09 8.59
C THR A 2 13.05 25.83 8.88
N LYS A 3 13.72 24.67 8.99
CA LYS A 3 13.07 23.38 9.32
C LYS A 3 12.37 23.47 10.67
N GLN A 4 11.20 22.85 10.80
CA GLN A 4 10.49 22.77 12.08
C GLN A 4 11.18 21.76 13.00
N LYS A 5 11.27 22.05 14.30
CA LYS A 5 11.89 21.15 15.28
C LYS A 5 10.93 20.04 15.66
N LEU A 6 11.26 18.80 15.29
CA LEU A 6 10.51 17.61 15.65
C LEU A 6 11.28 16.82 16.72
N ILE A 7 10.68 16.66 17.89
CA ILE A 7 11.21 15.78 18.94
C ILE A 7 10.43 14.45 18.95
N VAL A 8 11.15 13.33 18.98
CA VAL A 8 10.59 11.99 19.18
C VAL A 8 11.05 11.44 20.52
N ILE A 9 10.11 11.16 21.42
CA ILE A 9 10.36 10.55 22.73
C ILE A 9 10.12 9.05 22.63
N GLY A 10 11.20 8.30 22.41
CA GLY A 10 11.17 6.85 22.29
C GLY A 10 11.83 6.38 21.00
N ASN A 11 13.02 5.82 21.11
CA ASN A 11 13.79 5.24 20.00
C ASN A 11 13.34 3.80 19.65
N GLY A 12 12.04 3.53 19.70
CA GLY A 12 11.44 2.22 19.45
C GLY A 12 10.95 2.06 18.01
N MET A 13 10.48 0.86 17.67
CA MET A 13 10.01 0.52 16.31
C MET A 13 8.90 1.47 15.80
N ALA A 14 7.94 1.85 16.65
CA ALA A 14 6.82 2.71 16.26
C ALA A 14 7.24 4.15 15.94
N GLY A 15 8.01 4.79 16.85
CA GLY A 15 8.49 6.15 16.66
C GLY A 15 9.43 6.26 15.46
N MET A 16 10.36 5.31 15.33
CA MET A 16 11.28 5.30 14.19
C MET A 16 10.60 4.96 12.87
N ARG A 17 9.53 4.15 12.87
CA ARG A 17 8.72 3.97 11.65
C ARG A 17 8.07 5.28 11.20
N CYS A 18 7.56 6.10 12.12
CA CYS A 18 7.04 7.41 11.76
C CYS A 18 8.13 8.30 11.16
N VAL A 19 9.35 8.28 11.71
CA VAL A 19 10.50 9.02 11.17
C VAL A 19 10.89 8.53 9.77
N GLU A 20 10.95 7.22 9.54
CA GLU A 20 11.21 6.65 8.20
C GLU A 20 10.21 7.21 7.16
N GLU A 21 8.92 7.19 7.47
CA GLU A 21 7.86 7.65 6.55
C GLU A 21 7.91 9.18 6.34
N ILE A 22 8.27 9.95 7.38
CA ILE A 22 8.52 11.40 7.23
C ILE A 22 9.68 11.65 6.26
N LEU A 23 10.77 10.90 6.37
CA LEU A 23 11.93 11.05 5.48
C LEU A 23 11.60 10.66 4.03
N ILE A 24 10.74 9.66 3.83
CA ILE A 24 10.26 9.26 2.50
C ILE A 24 9.43 10.37 1.85
N HIS A 25 8.53 10.99 2.61
CA HIS A 25 7.58 11.95 2.06
C HIS A 25 8.08 13.39 2.03
N SER A 26 8.89 13.80 3.01
CA SER A 26 9.33 15.19 3.17
C SER A 26 10.64 15.27 3.97
N PRO A 27 11.78 14.85 3.37
CA PRO A 27 13.08 14.75 4.07
C PRO A 27 13.59 16.09 4.63
N ASP A 28 13.12 17.21 4.09
CA ASP A 28 13.56 18.55 4.48
C ASP A 28 12.59 19.34 5.35
N CYS A 29 11.47 18.76 5.77
CA CYS A 29 10.46 19.49 6.55
C CYS A 29 10.88 19.70 8.02
N PHE A 30 11.60 18.74 8.61
CA PHE A 30 11.89 18.71 10.04
C PHE A 30 13.38 18.63 10.37
N ASP A 31 13.76 19.29 11.47
CA ASP A 31 14.99 19.05 12.23
C ASP A 31 14.66 18.06 13.35
N ILE A 32 15.12 16.80 13.20
CA ILE A 32 14.64 15.67 13.99
C ILE A 32 15.62 15.35 15.13
N THR A 33 15.10 15.34 16.36
CA THR A 33 15.82 14.88 17.55
C THR A 33 15.09 13.72 18.22
N VAL A 34 15.79 12.61 18.45
CA VAL A 34 15.24 11.39 19.06
C VAL A 34 15.86 11.17 20.43
N PHE A 35 15.02 10.93 21.45
CA PHE A 35 15.46 10.53 22.79
C PHE A 35 15.08 9.08 23.08
N GLY A 36 16.01 8.30 23.64
CA GLY A 36 15.77 6.93 24.06
C GLY A 36 16.42 6.62 25.40
N SER A 37 15.67 6.02 26.32
CA SER A 37 16.17 5.63 27.65
C SER A 37 17.15 4.46 27.61
N GLU A 38 17.04 3.59 26.60
CA GLU A 38 17.97 2.46 26.41
C GLU A 38 19.27 2.95 25.75
N PRO A 39 20.45 2.40 26.11
CA PRO A 39 21.74 2.85 25.60
C PRO A 39 22.09 2.31 24.20
N HIS A 40 21.07 2.02 23.38
CA HIS A 40 21.19 1.36 22.08
C HIS A 40 20.60 2.21 20.94
N VAL A 41 20.98 1.89 19.71
CA VAL A 41 20.18 2.29 18.52
C VAL A 41 18.83 1.55 18.54
N ASN A 42 17.91 1.94 17.67
CA ASN A 42 16.63 1.24 17.60
C ASN A 42 16.82 -0.19 17.06
N TYR A 43 16.05 -1.12 17.60
CA TYR A 43 16.15 -2.53 17.28
C TYR A 43 14.77 -3.19 17.26
N ASN A 44 14.70 -4.34 16.60
CA ASN A 44 13.51 -5.15 16.49
C ASN A 44 13.31 -5.96 17.78
N ARG A 45 12.47 -5.43 18.66
CA ARG A 45 12.17 -6.03 19.96
C ARG A 45 11.49 -7.40 19.86
N ILE A 46 10.80 -7.68 18.74
CA ILE A 46 10.08 -8.94 18.52
C ILE A 46 11.03 -10.10 18.23
N LEU A 47 12.31 -9.83 17.95
CA LEU A 47 13.35 -10.83 17.75
C LEU A 47 14.15 -11.11 19.03
N LEU A 48 13.85 -10.46 20.16
CA LEU A 48 14.51 -10.80 21.42
C LEU A 48 14.26 -12.26 21.83
N SER A 49 13.10 -12.83 21.50
CA SER A 49 12.82 -14.25 21.75
C SER A 49 13.72 -15.16 20.93
N THR A 50 14.02 -14.83 19.67
CA THR A 50 14.94 -15.63 18.84
C THR A 50 16.39 -15.48 19.28
N VAL A 51 16.78 -14.30 19.78
CA VAL A 51 18.06 -14.10 20.47
C VAL A 51 18.15 -14.99 21.70
N LEU A 52 17.13 -15.01 22.55
CA LEU A 52 17.11 -15.85 23.74
C LEU A 52 17.16 -17.35 23.39
N GLN A 53 16.54 -17.75 22.27
CA GLN A 53 16.60 -19.10 21.72
C GLN A 53 17.97 -19.46 21.10
N GLY A 54 18.86 -18.48 20.90
CA GLY A 54 20.20 -18.66 20.34
C GLY A 54 20.26 -18.69 18.80
N SER A 55 19.14 -18.45 18.11
CA SER A 55 19.05 -18.48 16.65
C SER A 55 19.34 -17.13 15.97
N THR A 56 19.53 -16.06 16.75
CA THR A 56 19.81 -14.71 16.24
C THR A 56 20.81 -14.01 17.16
N LYS A 57 21.76 -13.22 16.61
CA LYS A 57 22.65 -12.40 17.46
C LYS A 57 21.98 -11.06 17.79
N LEU A 58 22.41 -10.45 18.90
CA LEU A 58 21.92 -9.13 19.31
C LEU A 58 22.22 -8.02 18.29
N GLU A 59 23.29 -8.16 17.51
CA GLU A 59 23.67 -7.18 16.49
C GLU A 59 22.73 -7.26 15.27
N ASP A 60 22.22 -8.45 14.96
CA ASP A 60 21.37 -8.75 13.80
C ASP A 60 19.92 -8.25 13.97
N ILE A 61 19.55 -7.83 15.18
CA ILE A 61 18.22 -7.28 15.47
C ILE A 61 18.19 -5.74 15.42
N ASN A 62 19.32 -5.08 15.21
CA ASN A 62 19.33 -3.62 14.99
C ASN A 62 18.55 -3.28 13.72
N ILE A 63 17.72 -2.23 13.77
CA ILE A 63 16.95 -1.78 12.59
C ILE A 63 17.77 -0.73 11.83
N HIS A 64 18.29 0.27 12.55
CA HIS A 64 19.17 1.28 11.97
C HIS A 64 20.53 1.28 12.67
N SER A 65 21.59 1.43 11.86
CA SER A 65 22.93 1.68 12.37
C SER A 65 23.03 3.11 12.92
N PHE A 66 24.07 3.41 13.69
CA PHE A 66 24.35 4.79 14.11
C PHE A 66 24.64 5.71 12.91
N ALA A 67 25.24 5.17 11.83
CA ALA A 67 25.54 5.92 10.62
C ALA A 67 24.25 6.42 9.94
N TRP A 68 23.20 5.60 9.90
CA TRP A 68 21.91 5.97 9.31
C TRP A 68 21.31 7.24 9.94
N TYR A 69 21.42 7.41 11.27
CA TYR A 69 20.96 8.63 11.93
C TYR A 69 21.76 9.85 11.46
N ASN A 70 23.09 9.74 11.35
CA ASN A 70 23.94 10.84 10.90
C ASN A 70 23.67 11.19 9.42
N GLU A 71 23.53 10.19 8.55
CA GLU A 71 23.25 10.36 7.11
C GLU A 71 21.92 11.06 6.87
N ASN A 72 20.92 10.83 7.73
CA ASN A 72 19.61 11.48 7.66
C ASN A 72 19.51 12.75 8.52
N ASN A 73 20.63 13.27 9.05
CA ASN A 73 20.69 14.45 9.91
C ASN A 73 19.77 14.36 11.15
N ILE A 74 19.64 13.18 11.73
CA ILE A 74 18.86 12.94 12.95
C ILE A 74 19.79 12.97 14.17
N THR A 75 19.46 13.81 15.15
CA THR A 75 20.19 13.83 16.42
C THR A 75 19.63 12.77 17.37
N LEU A 76 20.40 11.73 17.69
CA LEU A 76 20.02 10.66 18.61
C LEU A 76 20.67 10.80 20.00
N PHE A 77 19.85 10.94 21.04
CA PHE A 77 20.26 10.86 22.45
C PHE A 77 19.84 9.50 23.05
N LYS A 78 20.72 8.51 22.95
CA LYS A 78 20.56 7.19 23.59
C LYS A 78 21.00 7.21 25.06
N GLY A 79 20.35 6.39 25.89
CA GLY A 79 20.56 6.39 27.34
C GLY A 79 20.23 7.73 28.01
N GLU A 80 19.25 8.46 27.49
CA GLU A 80 18.79 9.75 28.02
C GLU A 80 17.25 9.78 28.04
N SER A 81 16.69 9.90 29.25
CA SER A 81 15.24 9.79 29.45
C SER A 81 14.61 11.16 29.54
N VAL A 82 13.52 11.39 28.80
CA VAL A 82 12.71 12.60 28.98
C VAL A 82 11.88 12.46 30.26
N THR A 83 12.05 13.41 31.18
CA THR A 83 11.43 13.39 32.52
C THR A 83 10.29 14.39 32.65
N HIS A 84 10.24 15.41 31.80
CA HIS A 84 9.22 16.45 31.82
C HIS A 84 8.93 17.03 30.43
N ILE A 85 7.67 17.35 30.16
CA ILE A 85 7.23 18.13 28.98
C ILE A 85 6.52 19.38 29.51
N ASP A 86 7.04 20.55 29.17
CA ASP A 86 6.38 21.83 29.41
C ASP A 86 5.61 22.22 28.15
N THR A 87 4.29 21.98 28.18
CA THR A 87 3.40 22.19 27.04
C THR A 87 3.17 23.66 26.72
N LYS A 88 3.41 24.57 27.66
CA LYS A 88 3.23 26.02 27.47
C LYS A 88 4.45 26.65 26.80
N ARG A 89 5.65 26.27 27.25
CA ARG A 89 6.92 26.76 26.68
C ARG A 89 7.38 25.93 25.49
N LYS A 90 6.70 24.81 25.18
CA LYS A 90 7.08 23.81 24.19
C LYS A 90 8.53 23.35 24.35
N ILE A 91 8.88 22.93 25.56
CA ILE A 91 10.20 22.36 25.88
C ILE A 91 10.08 20.99 26.53
N ILE A 92 11.07 20.14 26.32
CA ILE A 92 11.28 18.91 27.09
C ILE A 92 12.48 19.07 28.02
N LYS A 93 12.47 18.32 29.13
CA LYS A 93 13.63 18.18 30.01
C LYS A 93 14.03 16.71 30.19
N THR A 94 15.32 16.44 30.26
CA THR A 94 15.85 15.09 30.44
C THR A 94 16.42 14.83 31.82
N ASP A 95 16.66 13.56 32.15
CA ASP A 95 17.38 13.11 33.34
C ASP A 95 18.84 13.60 33.40
N LYS A 96 19.39 14.10 32.29
CA LYS A 96 20.70 14.75 32.20
C LYS A 96 20.62 16.28 32.20
N ASN A 97 19.50 16.85 32.64
CA ASN A 97 19.25 18.29 32.71
C ASN A 97 19.33 19.02 31.36
N ARG A 98 19.18 18.32 30.23
CA ARG A 98 19.04 18.97 28.92
C ARG A 98 17.65 19.58 28.81
N GLU A 99 17.58 20.82 28.34
CA GLU A 99 16.33 21.43 27.86
C GLU A 99 16.37 21.50 26.33
N THR A 100 15.28 21.13 25.66
CA THR A 100 15.19 21.20 24.20
C THR A 100 13.80 21.66 23.77
N MET A 101 13.75 22.67 22.90
CA MET A 101 12.52 23.24 22.38
C MET A 101 12.02 22.44 21.17
N TYR A 102 10.69 22.32 21.03
CA TYR A 102 10.06 21.64 19.90
C TYR A 102 8.99 22.52 19.25
N ASP A 103 8.79 22.33 17.94
CA ASP A 103 7.61 22.80 17.23
C ASP A 103 6.53 21.72 17.23
N LYS A 104 6.96 20.46 17.06
CA LYS A 104 6.14 19.23 17.07
C LYS A 104 6.78 18.17 17.98
N LEU A 105 5.96 17.41 18.71
CA LEU A 105 6.43 16.38 19.65
C LEU A 105 5.69 15.05 19.45
N ILE A 106 6.44 13.96 19.22
CA ILE A 106 5.90 12.59 19.15
C ILE A 106 6.27 11.83 20.41
N ILE A 107 5.26 11.32 21.13
CA ILE A 107 5.44 10.41 22.26
C ILE A 107 5.33 8.97 21.74
N ALA A 108 6.44 8.24 21.75
CA ALA A 108 6.55 6.85 21.31
C ALA A 108 7.16 5.96 22.41
N THR A 109 6.72 6.18 23.66
CA THR A 109 7.31 5.58 24.88
C THR A 109 7.00 4.09 25.05
N GLY A 110 6.17 3.51 24.19
CA GLY A 110 5.80 2.10 24.20
C GLY A 110 5.17 1.64 25.52
N SER A 111 5.52 0.43 25.94
CA SER A 111 5.02 -0.20 27.16
C SER A 111 6.14 -0.87 27.97
N SER A 112 5.88 -1.11 29.25
CA SER A 112 6.75 -1.85 30.17
C SER A 112 6.11 -3.18 30.59
N PRO A 113 6.90 -4.23 30.92
CA PRO A 113 6.37 -5.46 31.50
C PRO A 113 5.46 -5.20 32.70
N TYR A 114 4.32 -5.87 32.74
CA TYR A 114 3.48 -5.87 33.92
C TYR A 114 4.00 -6.90 34.91
N MET A 115 4.74 -6.43 35.92
CA MET A 115 5.20 -7.27 37.04
C MET A 115 4.04 -7.48 38.02
N LEU A 116 3.74 -8.74 38.35
CA LEU A 116 2.70 -9.08 39.32
C LEU A 116 3.05 -8.48 40.70
N PRO A 117 2.11 -7.82 41.39
CA PRO A 117 2.34 -7.23 42.70
C PRO A 117 2.24 -8.30 43.81
N VAL A 118 3.04 -9.36 43.70
CA VAL A 118 3.14 -10.44 44.69
C VAL A 118 4.37 -10.24 45.57
N LYS A 119 4.34 -10.78 46.80
CA LYS A 119 5.49 -10.70 47.71
C LYS A 119 6.71 -11.37 47.07
N GLY A 120 7.87 -10.71 47.11
CA GLY A 120 9.11 -11.21 46.53
C GLY A 120 9.32 -10.93 45.03
N ALA A 121 8.43 -10.16 44.38
CA ALA A 121 8.59 -9.75 42.98
C ALA A 121 9.83 -8.88 42.70
N GLU A 122 10.41 -8.29 43.74
CA GLU A 122 11.60 -7.46 43.72
C GLU A 122 12.92 -8.23 43.89
N LYS A 123 12.87 -9.55 44.12
CA LYS A 123 14.05 -10.38 44.39
C LYS A 123 15.00 -10.49 43.21
N GLU A 124 16.28 -10.71 43.51
CA GLU A 124 17.26 -11.07 42.48
C GLU A 124 16.82 -12.36 41.77
N GLY A 125 16.92 -12.37 40.44
CA GLY A 125 16.46 -13.48 39.61
C GLY A 125 14.98 -13.43 39.23
N VAL A 126 14.23 -12.38 39.62
CA VAL A 126 12.89 -12.09 39.08
C VAL A 126 12.99 -11.02 38.00
N LEU A 127 12.64 -11.37 36.77
CA LEU A 127 12.80 -10.51 35.60
C LEU A 127 11.49 -10.39 34.81
N GLY A 128 11.31 -9.25 34.15
CA GLY A 128 10.42 -9.16 33.00
C GLY A 128 11.17 -9.59 31.73
N PHE A 129 10.48 -9.59 30.59
CA PHE A 129 11.12 -9.80 29.29
C PHE A 129 10.70 -8.73 28.29
N ARG A 130 11.56 -7.73 28.06
CA ARG A 130 11.26 -6.65 27.11
C ARG A 130 12.47 -6.06 26.43
N THR A 131 13.58 -5.90 27.14
CA THR A 131 14.76 -5.17 26.69
C THR A 131 15.91 -6.12 26.31
N ILE A 132 16.92 -5.59 25.63
CA ILE A 132 18.18 -6.32 25.41
C ILE A 132 18.83 -6.70 26.75
N GLU A 133 18.76 -5.80 27.73
CA GLU A 133 19.28 -6.03 29.09
C GLU A 133 18.57 -7.19 29.80
N ASP A 134 17.24 -7.30 29.66
CA ASP A 134 16.50 -8.45 30.21
C ASP A 134 16.98 -9.76 29.58
N CYS A 135 17.13 -9.79 28.26
CA CYS A 135 17.64 -10.94 27.52
C CYS A 135 19.06 -11.34 27.97
N ARG A 136 19.96 -10.36 28.11
CA ARG A 136 21.34 -10.58 28.59
C ARG A 136 21.36 -11.16 29.99
N LYS A 137 20.55 -10.62 30.91
CA LYS A 137 20.45 -11.13 32.29
C LYS A 137 19.95 -12.57 32.32
N MET A 138 18.92 -12.90 31.54
CA MET A 138 18.43 -14.28 31.44
C MET A 138 19.50 -15.25 30.93
N ILE A 139 20.27 -14.86 29.90
CA ILE A 139 21.39 -15.66 29.37
C ILE A 139 22.52 -15.80 30.40
N GLU A 140 22.80 -14.77 31.21
CA GLU A 140 23.83 -14.86 32.24
C GLU A 140 23.40 -15.81 33.37
N ILE A 141 22.15 -15.69 33.82
CA ILE A 141 21.59 -16.53 34.89
C ILE A 141 21.56 -18.01 34.46
N SER A 142 21.17 -18.30 33.21
CA SER A 142 21.11 -19.69 32.71
C SER A 142 22.47 -20.40 32.63
N LYS A 143 23.58 -19.66 32.59
CA LYS A 143 24.93 -20.24 32.68
C LYS A 143 25.24 -20.81 34.06
N ARG A 144 24.62 -20.29 35.11
CA ARG A 144 24.90 -20.67 36.51
C ARG A 144 23.80 -21.53 37.12
N TYR A 145 22.55 -21.33 36.69
CA TYR A 145 21.38 -21.96 37.29
C TYR A 145 20.61 -22.82 36.29
N LYS A 146 19.75 -23.70 36.81
CA LYS A 146 19.10 -24.73 36.00
C LYS A 146 17.59 -24.72 36.04
N LYS A 147 16.93 -24.09 37.02
CA LYS A 147 15.46 -24.10 37.10
C LYS A 147 14.87 -22.74 36.79
N ALA A 148 13.94 -22.67 35.85
CA ALA A 148 13.22 -21.46 35.51
C ALA A 148 11.71 -21.65 35.63
N ALA A 149 11.04 -20.65 36.20
CA ALA A 149 9.59 -20.54 36.21
C ALA A 149 9.17 -19.35 35.34
N VAL A 150 8.37 -19.61 34.30
CA VAL A 150 7.82 -18.57 33.44
C VAL A 150 6.36 -18.35 33.83
N ILE A 151 6.03 -17.17 34.33
CA ILE A 151 4.67 -16.82 34.73
C ILE A 151 3.98 -16.15 33.53
N GLY A 152 3.02 -16.86 32.93
CA GLY A 152 2.22 -16.43 31.78
C GLY A 152 2.33 -17.40 30.60
N GLY A 153 1.23 -18.07 30.27
CA GLY A 153 1.11 -18.99 29.13
C GLY A 153 0.67 -18.33 27.81
N GLY A 154 1.01 -17.05 27.62
CA GLY A 154 0.79 -16.31 26.38
C GLY A 154 2.04 -16.34 25.47
N LEU A 155 1.95 -15.71 24.29
CA LEU A 155 3.02 -15.76 23.27
C LEU A 155 4.43 -15.55 23.82
N LEU A 156 4.65 -14.39 24.45
CA LEU A 156 5.98 -14.01 24.95
C LEU A 156 6.49 -14.97 26.02
N GLY A 157 5.59 -15.50 26.86
CA GLY A 157 5.95 -16.47 27.89
C GLY A 157 6.36 -17.81 27.29
N LEU A 158 5.62 -18.31 26.31
CA LEU A 158 5.97 -19.56 25.61
C LEU A 158 7.29 -19.41 24.83
N GLU A 159 7.50 -18.28 24.17
CA GLU A 159 8.74 -17.99 23.45
C GLU A 159 9.94 -17.84 24.40
N ALA A 160 9.75 -17.21 25.57
CA ALA A 160 10.77 -17.13 26.62
C ALA A 160 11.11 -18.51 27.19
N ALA A 161 10.08 -19.32 27.46
CA ALA A 161 10.23 -20.69 27.94
C ALA A 161 11.04 -21.53 26.96
N ARG A 162 10.77 -21.41 25.65
CA ARG A 162 11.56 -22.07 24.61
C ARG A 162 13.02 -21.63 24.64
N GLY A 163 13.26 -20.32 24.77
CA GLY A 163 14.61 -19.78 24.86
C GLY A 163 15.40 -20.33 26.05
N LEU A 164 14.78 -20.39 27.23
CA LEU A 164 15.41 -20.92 28.44
C LEU A 164 15.66 -22.43 28.37
N LEU A 165 14.77 -23.20 27.73
CA LEU A 165 15.00 -24.62 27.44
C LEU A 165 16.23 -24.80 26.55
N ASN A 166 16.37 -24.01 25.48
CA ASN A 166 17.54 -24.07 24.58
C ASN A 166 18.85 -23.71 25.30
N LEU A 167 18.78 -22.87 26.32
CA LEU A 167 19.91 -22.53 27.19
C LEU A 167 20.20 -23.61 28.26
N GLY A 168 19.48 -24.74 28.23
CA GLY A 168 19.70 -25.90 29.09
C GLY A 168 19.13 -25.75 30.50
N MET A 169 18.06 -24.97 30.67
CA MET A 169 17.28 -24.91 31.90
C MET A 169 16.09 -25.87 31.86
N ASP A 170 15.66 -26.34 33.02
CA ASP A 170 14.36 -26.98 33.27
C ASP A 170 13.31 -25.88 33.46
N VAL A 171 12.28 -25.86 32.61
CA VAL A 171 11.33 -24.75 32.51
C VAL A 171 9.92 -25.19 32.83
N GLN A 172 9.31 -24.51 33.81
CA GLN A 172 7.89 -24.66 34.14
C GLN A 172 7.12 -23.38 33.79
N VAL A 173 6.13 -23.50 32.91
CA VAL A 173 5.22 -22.41 32.54
C VAL A 173 4.01 -22.44 33.46
N ILE A 174 3.88 -21.40 34.28
CA ILE A 174 2.75 -21.18 35.19
C ILE A 174 1.72 -20.32 34.47
N HIS A 175 0.47 -20.78 34.43
CA HIS A 175 -0.61 -20.03 33.83
C HIS A 175 -1.87 -20.07 34.68
N HIS A 176 -2.52 -18.92 34.85
CA HIS A 176 -3.73 -18.82 35.67
C HIS A 176 -4.97 -19.38 34.96
N SER A 177 -4.95 -19.43 33.62
CA SER A 177 -6.05 -19.99 32.82
C SER A 177 -5.91 -21.51 32.70
N GLY A 178 -7.02 -22.18 32.37
CA GLY A 178 -7.06 -23.62 32.12
C GLY A 178 -6.51 -24.06 30.77
N PHE A 179 -6.09 -23.12 29.91
CA PHE A 179 -5.50 -23.38 28.60
C PHE A 179 -4.61 -22.19 28.18
N LEU A 180 -3.68 -22.44 27.27
CA LEU A 180 -2.66 -21.49 26.78
C LEU A 180 -3.25 -20.48 25.80
N MET A 181 -2.62 -19.30 25.70
CA MET A 181 -2.97 -18.27 24.72
C MET A 181 -4.48 -17.98 24.62
N GLU A 182 -5.20 -17.91 25.75
CA GLU A 182 -6.66 -17.82 25.83
C GLU A 182 -7.27 -16.54 25.21
N ARG A 183 -6.39 -15.59 24.84
CA ARG A 183 -6.72 -14.36 24.13
C ARG A 183 -6.58 -14.48 22.61
N GLN A 184 -6.03 -15.58 22.09
CA GLN A 184 -5.80 -15.82 20.67
C GLN A 184 -6.32 -17.18 20.19
N LEU A 185 -6.33 -18.20 21.06
CA LEU A 185 -6.72 -19.56 20.72
C LEU A 185 -7.98 -19.97 21.47
N ASP A 186 -8.73 -20.89 20.86
CA ASP A 186 -9.74 -21.64 21.57
C ASP A 186 -9.14 -22.90 22.24
N ARG A 187 -9.99 -23.64 22.95
CA ARG A 187 -9.55 -24.78 23.76
C ARG A 187 -8.93 -25.90 22.92
N ALA A 188 -9.43 -26.11 21.71
CA ALA A 188 -8.95 -27.19 20.84
C ALA A 188 -7.54 -26.87 20.33
N ALA A 189 -7.36 -25.71 19.69
CA ALA A 189 -6.05 -25.28 19.22
C ALA A 189 -5.04 -25.15 20.37
N SER A 190 -5.47 -24.66 21.54
CA SER A 190 -4.59 -24.58 22.71
C SER A 190 -4.18 -25.95 23.26
N ALA A 191 -5.05 -26.95 23.20
CA ALA A 191 -4.71 -28.29 23.68
C ALA A 191 -3.64 -28.94 22.78
N MET A 192 -3.79 -28.79 21.46
CA MET A 192 -2.80 -29.23 20.48
C MET A 192 -1.46 -28.50 20.67
N LEU A 193 -1.49 -27.18 20.88
CA LEU A 193 -0.30 -26.40 21.21
C LEU A 193 0.40 -26.91 22.46
N ARG A 194 -0.36 -27.18 23.53
CA ARG A 194 0.20 -27.69 24.78
C ARG A 194 0.90 -29.03 24.56
N GLU A 195 0.23 -29.98 23.89
CA GLU A 195 0.79 -31.31 23.62
C GLU A 195 2.10 -31.22 22.84
N GLU A 196 2.16 -30.37 21.82
CA GLU A 196 3.37 -30.18 21.02
C GLU A 196 4.51 -29.54 21.83
N LEU A 197 4.21 -28.53 22.66
CA LEU A 197 5.21 -27.91 23.53
C LEU A 197 5.71 -28.87 24.64
N GLU A 198 4.84 -29.74 25.15
CA GLU A 198 5.20 -30.78 26.12
C GLU A 198 6.16 -31.80 25.49
N LYS A 199 5.91 -32.23 24.24
CA LYS A 199 6.85 -33.07 23.46
C LYS A 199 8.21 -32.41 23.29
N GLN A 200 8.25 -31.08 23.21
CA GLN A 200 9.47 -30.29 23.11
C GLN A 200 10.16 -30.01 24.46
N GLY A 201 9.65 -30.57 25.57
CA GLY A 201 10.27 -30.54 26.89
C GLY A 201 9.76 -29.45 27.84
N MET A 202 8.72 -28.71 27.47
CA MET A 202 8.09 -27.75 28.40
C MET A 202 7.16 -28.46 29.38
N SER A 203 7.10 -27.96 30.62
CA SER A 203 6.12 -28.39 31.62
C SER A 203 5.13 -27.27 31.92
N PHE A 204 3.84 -27.60 32.06
CA PHE A 204 2.77 -26.61 32.28
C PHE A 204 2.07 -26.79 33.62
N LEU A 205 1.88 -25.67 34.31
CA LEU A 205 1.12 -25.55 35.55
C LEU A 205 -0.08 -24.62 35.30
N LEU A 206 -1.15 -25.20 34.76
CA LEU A 206 -2.40 -24.49 34.43
C LEU A 206 -3.30 -24.35 35.66
N ASN A 207 -4.21 -23.36 35.63
CA ASN A 207 -5.05 -22.98 36.77
C ASN A 207 -4.25 -22.70 38.05
N LYS A 208 -3.00 -22.24 37.93
CA LYS A 208 -2.15 -21.90 39.08
C LYS A 208 -2.05 -20.39 39.24
N HIS A 209 -2.37 -19.92 40.45
CA HIS A 209 -2.27 -18.53 40.85
C HIS A 209 -1.07 -18.35 41.78
N THR A 210 -0.10 -17.53 41.37
CA THR A 210 1.08 -17.20 42.19
C THR A 210 0.68 -16.34 43.38
N ASP A 211 1.10 -16.78 44.58
CA ASP A 211 0.90 -16.08 45.86
C ASP A 211 2.15 -15.31 46.27
N GLU A 212 3.31 -15.99 46.31
CA GLU A 212 4.59 -15.45 46.76
C GLU A 212 5.75 -16.03 45.94
N ILE A 213 6.74 -15.19 45.64
CA ILE A 213 8.05 -15.62 45.16
C ILE A 213 8.96 -15.79 46.39
N ILE A 214 9.34 -17.03 46.65
CA ILE A 214 10.04 -17.44 47.88
C ILE A 214 11.56 -17.44 47.70
N GLY A 215 12.27 -17.24 48.81
CA GLY A 215 13.72 -17.10 48.92
C GLY A 215 14.08 -15.91 49.82
N GLU A 216 15.35 -15.79 50.22
CA GLU A 216 15.80 -14.66 51.05
C GLU A 216 16.04 -13.41 50.19
N ASN A 217 17.25 -13.28 49.63
CA ASN A 217 17.65 -12.14 48.78
C ASN A 217 17.34 -12.37 47.29
N ARG A 218 17.32 -13.64 46.88
CA ARG A 218 17.09 -14.08 45.51
C ARG A 218 15.93 -15.07 45.46
N VAL A 219 15.42 -15.32 44.27
CA VAL A 219 14.41 -16.36 44.07
C VAL A 219 15.00 -17.76 44.24
N GLU A 220 14.27 -18.60 44.98
CA GLU A 220 14.50 -20.04 45.15
C GLU A 220 13.26 -20.87 44.74
N GLY A 221 12.11 -20.21 44.56
CA GLY A 221 10.89 -20.88 44.15
C GLY A 221 9.68 -19.96 44.05
N VAL A 222 8.55 -20.57 43.70
CA VAL A 222 7.24 -19.92 43.60
C VAL A 222 6.23 -20.72 44.43
N ARG A 223 5.47 -20.02 45.30
CA ARG A 223 4.34 -20.58 46.04
C ARG A 223 3.03 -20.12 45.42
N PHE A 224 2.04 -21.00 45.41
CA PHE A 224 0.71 -20.76 44.85
C PHE A 224 -0.35 -20.63 45.95
N ASN A 225 -1.54 -20.11 45.60
CA ASN A 225 -2.66 -19.93 46.54
C ASN A 225 -3.16 -21.22 47.19
N ASP A 226 -2.92 -22.39 46.58
CA ASP A 226 -3.24 -23.70 47.15
C ASP A 226 -2.12 -24.26 48.05
N ASN A 227 -1.14 -23.42 48.41
CA ASN A 227 0.06 -23.73 49.19
C ASN A 227 1.06 -24.70 48.52
N SER A 228 0.78 -25.19 47.31
CA SER A 228 1.79 -25.93 46.54
C SER A 228 2.93 -24.99 46.14
N LYS A 229 4.12 -25.56 45.91
CA LYS A 229 5.33 -24.80 45.58
C LYS A 229 6.19 -25.52 44.55
N ILE A 230 6.95 -24.74 43.79
CA ILE A 230 8.00 -25.23 42.88
C ILE A 230 9.32 -24.55 43.18
N ALA A 231 10.43 -25.22 42.90
CA ALA A 231 11.76 -24.64 42.98
C ALA A 231 12.10 -23.92 41.67
N ALA A 232 12.68 -22.73 41.75
CA ALA A 232 13.08 -21.92 40.60
C ALA A 232 14.23 -20.99 40.98
N ASP A 233 15.26 -20.94 40.15
CA ASP A 233 16.41 -20.05 40.31
C ASP A 233 16.27 -18.75 39.50
N LEU A 234 15.33 -18.76 38.55
CA LEU A 234 14.93 -17.67 37.67
C LEU A 234 13.40 -17.63 37.57
N VAL A 235 12.80 -16.48 37.77
CA VAL A 235 11.39 -16.24 37.45
C VAL A 235 11.29 -15.20 36.35
N VAL A 236 10.62 -15.54 35.26
CA VAL A 236 10.31 -14.61 34.17
C VAL A 236 8.82 -14.29 34.20
N MET A 237 8.46 -13.02 34.40
CA MET A 237 7.09 -12.55 34.34
C MET A 237 6.74 -12.10 32.91
N ALA A 238 5.86 -12.86 32.26
CA ALA A 238 5.33 -12.60 30.93
C ALA A 238 3.79 -12.43 30.98
N THR A 239 3.29 -11.69 31.96
CA THR A 239 1.86 -11.49 32.26
C THR A 239 1.23 -10.30 31.55
N GLY A 240 1.80 -9.92 30.39
CA GLY A 240 1.38 -8.76 29.61
C GLY A 240 2.22 -7.50 29.85
N VAL A 241 1.84 -6.41 29.20
CA VAL A 241 2.54 -5.13 29.24
C VAL A 241 1.59 -3.99 29.59
N ARG A 242 2.15 -2.89 30.09
CA ARG A 242 1.41 -1.68 30.45
C ARG A 242 1.93 -0.47 29.67
N PRO A 243 1.06 0.31 28.98
CA PRO A 243 1.46 1.53 28.29
C PRO A 243 2.18 2.53 29.20
N ASN A 244 3.26 3.13 28.69
CA ASN A 244 4.09 4.10 29.43
C ASN A 244 3.50 5.51 29.37
N VAL A 245 2.50 5.79 30.20
CA VAL A 245 1.73 7.06 30.19
C VAL A 245 2.23 8.13 31.16
N ASN A 246 3.14 7.78 32.09
CA ASN A 246 3.46 8.65 33.22
C ASN A 246 4.00 10.02 32.81
N LEU A 247 4.80 10.10 31.74
CA LEU A 247 5.32 11.35 31.21
C LEU A 247 4.18 12.25 30.71
N ALA A 248 3.28 11.70 29.90
CA ALA A 248 2.13 12.42 29.35
C ALA A 248 1.18 12.89 30.46
N LYS A 249 0.85 11.99 31.40
CA LYS A 249 -0.04 12.27 32.54
C LYS A 249 0.49 13.41 33.42
N LYS A 250 1.80 13.39 33.76
CA LYS A 250 2.43 14.47 34.53
C LYS A 250 2.48 15.80 33.78
N SER A 251 2.39 15.76 32.45
CA SER A 251 2.43 16.93 31.57
C SER A 251 1.02 17.46 31.22
N GLY A 252 -0.03 16.93 31.87
CA GLY A 252 -1.41 17.37 31.67
C GLY A 252 -2.07 16.87 30.38
N ILE A 253 -1.45 15.92 29.68
CA ILE A 253 -2.03 15.28 28.49
C ILE A 253 -3.08 14.25 28.94
N ALA A 254 -4.20 14.17 28.25
CA ALA A 254 -5.27 13.24 28.56
C ALA A 254 -4.80 11.77 28.43
N THR A 255 -5.02 11.00 29.49
CA THR A 255 -4.65 9.58 29.54
C THR A 255 -5.77 8.78 30.20
N ASN A 256 -5.99 7.55 29.72
CA ASN A 256 -6.78 6.54 30.41
C ASN A 256 -5.87 5.35 30.76
N ARG A 257 -5.97 4.23 30.02
CA ARG A 257 -5.00 3.13 30.15
C ARG A 257 -3.73 3.43 29.36
N ALA A 258 -3.86 4.20 28.27
CA ALA A 258 -2.78 4.75 27.45
C ALA A 258 -3.00 6.27 27.23
N ILE A 259 -2.16 6.89 26.39
CA ILE A 259 -2.30 8.29 25.96
C ILE A 259 -3.45 8.36 24.94
N ILE A 260 -4.48 9.15 25.23
CA ILE A 260 -5.67 9.22 24.38
C ILE A 260 -5.32 10.03 23.12
N VAL A 261 -5.62 9.46 21.95
CA VAL A 261 -5.39 10.12 20.66
C VAL A 261 -6.61 10.06 19.73
N ASN A 262 -6.72 11.04 18.83
CA ASN A 262 -7.70 11.05 17.75
C ASN A 262 -7.22 10.21 16.53
N ASP A 263 -7.98 10.25 15.43
CA ASP A 263 -7.66 9.50 14.20
C ASP A 263 -6.35 9.97 13.53
N TYR A 264 -5.91 11.21 13.77
CA TYR A 264 -4.63 11.74 13.28
C TYR A 264 -3.47 11.56 14.29
N LEU A 265 -3.72 10.76 15.33
CA LEU A 265 -2.81 10.45 16.43
C LEU A 265 -2.40 11.67 17.27
N GLU A 266 -3.20 12.73 17.23
CA GLU A 266 -3.06 13.92 18.06
C GLU A 266 -3.55 13.66 19.47
N THR A 267 -2.80 14.16 20.46
CA THR A 267 -3.22 14.12 21.85
C THR A 267 -4.18 15.29 22.17
N SER A 268 -4.62 15.39 23.42
CA SER A 268 -5.43 16.52 23.89
C SER A 268 -4.70 17.88 23.89
N ILE A 269 -3.39 17.90 23.64
CA ILE A 269 -2.57 19.11 23.58
C ILE A 269 -2.10 19.32 22.14
N PRO A 270 -2.30 20.53 21.55
CA PRO A 270 -1.84 20.82 20.20
C PRO A 270 -0.35 20.57 20.01
N ASP A 271 0.02 20.13 18.81
CA ASP A 271 1.40 19.84 18.40
C ASP A 271 2.08 18.68 19.16
N ILE A 272 1.34 17.94 19.98
CA ILE A 272 1.80 16.74 20.66
C ILE A 272 0.99 15.55 20.19
N TYR A 273 1.69 14.52 19.73
CA TYR A 273 1.16 13.30 19.13
C TYR A 273 1.63 12.09 19.93
N ALA A 274 0.94 10.95 19.81
CA ALA A 274 1.41 9.70 20.39
C ALA A 274 1.21 8.51 19.45
N VAL A 275 2.22 7.64 19.36
CA VAL A 275 2.22 6.45 18.49
C VAL A 275 2.71 5.21 19.21
N GLY A 276 2.32 4.05 18.70
CA GLY A 276 2.71 2.76 19.22
C GLY A 276 1.92 2.35 20.47
N GLU A 277 2.50 1.45 21.27
CA GLU A 277 1.78 0.83 22.40
C GLU A 277 1.40 1.83 23.51
N CYS A 278 1.99 3.03 23.50
CA CYS A 278 1.65 4.08 24.46
C CYS A 278 0.35 4.83 24.08
N ALA A 279 -0.16 4.65 22.86
CA ALA A 279 -1.35 5.33 22.36
C ALA A 279 -2.63 4.49 22.53
N GLU A 280 -3.72 5.17 22.84
CA GLU A 280 -5.08 4.65 22.96
C GLU A 280 -5.96 5.36 21.92
N HIS A 281 -6.28 4.65 20.84
CA HIS A 281 -7.09 5.14 19.73
C HIS A 281 -8.48 4.51 19.82
N ARG A 282 -9.55 5.33 19.87
CA ARG A 282 -10.95 4.88 20.02
C ARG A 282 -11.14 3.85 21.16
N GLY A 283 -10.43 4.03 22.28
CA GLY A 283 -10.47 3.16 23.45
C GLY A 283 -9.66 1.85 23.34
N MET A 284 -8.95 1.66 22.22
CA MET A 284 -8.16 0.47 21.90
C MET A 284 -6.66 0.76 21.98
N THR A 285 -5.91 -0.20 22.50
CA THR A 285 -4.44 -0.17 22.57
C THR A 285 -3.88 -1.37 21.83
N TYR A 286 -2.84 -1.15 21.04
CA TYR A 286 -2.23 -2.18 20.21
C TYR A 286 -0.88 -2.63 20.78
N GLY A 287 -0.69 -3.95 20.90
CA GLY A 287 0.56 -4.58 21.36
C GLY A 287 1.27 -5.37 20.26
N LEU A 288 1.01 -5.04 19.00
CA LEU A 288 1.46 -5.76 17.82
C LEU A 288 2.04 -4.77 16.80
N VAL A 289 3.14 -5.14 16.15
CA VAL A 289 3.95 -4.24 15.31
C VAL A 289 3.20 -3.65 14.11
N ALA A 290 2.39 -4.45 13.41
CA ALA A 290 1.67 -4.00 12.22
C ALA A 290 0.78 -2.78 12.52
N PRO A 291 -0.10 -2.83 13.54
CA PRO A 291 -0.83 -1.64 13.99
C PRO A 291 0.06 -0.44 14.33
N LEU A 292 1.22 -0.63 14.96
CA LEU A 292 2.10 0.48 15.32
C LEU A 292 2.75 1.12 14.09
N TYR A 293 2.99 0.34 13.04
CA TYR A 293 3.55 0.83 11.78
C TYR A 293 2.49 1.58 10.98
N GLU A 294 1.25 1.07 10.94
CA GLU A 294 0.10 1.79 10.38
C GLU A 294 -0.10 3.14 11.06
N GLN A 295 -0.01 3.18 12.40
CA GLN A 295 -0.04 4.42 13.17
C GLN A 295 1.08 5.38 12.75
N GLY A 296 2.32 4.88 12.65
CA GLY A 296 3.47 5.68 12.23
C GLY A 296 3.31 6.28 10.82
N LYS A 297 2.77 5.50 9.87
CA LYS A 297 2.45 5.93 8.50
C LYS A 297 1.41 7.05 8.48
N VAL A 298 0.30 6.87 9.20
CA VAL A 298 -0.77 7.88 9.26
C VAL A 298 -0.25 9.18 9.85
N LEU A 299 0.46 9.12 10.98
CA LEU A 299 1.00 10.32 11.61
C LEU A 299 2.04 11.02 10.72
N ALA A 300 2.89 10.27 10.04
CA ALA A 300 3.87 10.86 9.12
C ALA A 300 3.19 11.66 8.01
N ARG A 301 2.16 11.09 7.37
CA ARG A 301 1.37 11.82 6.35
C ARG A 301 0.72 13.07 6.91
N HIS A 302 0.15 12.99 8.12
CA HIS A 302 -0.44 14.15 8.81
C HIS A 302 0.58 15.26 9.07
N LEU A 303 1.76 14.90 9.61
CA LEU A 303 2.83 15.87 9.89
C LEU A 303 3.41 16.48 8.60
N CYS A 304 3.48 15.71 7.52
CA CYS A 304 3.90 16.17 6.20
C CYS A 304 2.78 16.92 5.43
N GLN A 305 1.64 17.23 6.07
CA GLN A 305 0.51 17.95 5.48
C GLN A 305 -0.07 17.27 4.22
N MET A 306 0.06 15.94 4.15
CA MET A 306 -0.53 15.13 3.09
C MET A 306 -1.96 14.75 3.46
N LYS A 307 -2.87 14.78 2.49
CA LYS A 307 -4.24 14.28 2.66
C LYS A 307 -4.18 12.81 3.12
N ASN A 308 -4.84 12.52 4.23
CA ASN A 308 -4.98 11.18 4.79
C ASN A 308 -6.31 11.08 5.56
N GLU A 309 -6.93 9.91 5.53
CA GLU A 309 -8.23 9.65 6.17
C GLU A 309 -8.15 9.46 7.70
N GLY A 310 -6.94 9.57 8.26
CA GLY A 310 -6.66 9.17 9.63
C GLY A 310 -6.56 7.66 9.81
N TYR A 311 -6.24 7.25 11.03
CA TYR A 311 -6.07 5.87 11.44
C TYR A 311 -7.44 5.29 11.81
N GLY A 312 -7.92 4.32 11.03
CA GLY A 312 -9.21 3.65 11.25
C GLY A 312 -9.20 2.57 12.34
N GLY A 313 -8.02 2.23 12.87
CA GLY A 313 -7.79 1.06 13.71
C GLY A 313 -7.40 -0.17 12.89
N SER A 314 -6.67 -1.12 13.51
CA SER A 314 -6.13 -2.30 12.82
C SER A 314 -6.81 -3.61 13.20
N VAL A 315 -6.83 -4.56 12.27
CA VAL A 315 -7.16 -5.97 12.54
C VAL A 315 -5.98 -6.63 13.24
N LEU A 316 -6.23 -7.29 14.37
CA LEU A 316 -5.18 -7.99 15.11
C LEU A 316 -4.92 -9.35 14.48
N SER A 317 -3.68 -9.61 14.08
CA SER A 317 -3.18 -10.93 13.70
C SER A 317 -2.00 -11.31 14.59
N THR A 318 -1.85 -12.60 14.86
CA THR A 318 -0.85 -13.10 15.79
C THR A 318 -0.35 -14.46 15.34
N GLN A 319 0.97 -14.64 15.38
CA GLN A 319 1.66 -15.87 15.03
C GLN A 319 2.68 -16.19 16.12
N LEU A 320 2.76 -17.45 16.53
CA LEU A 320 3.71 -17.91 17.54
C LEU A 320 5.07 -18.22 16.88
N LYS A 321 6.18 -17.80 17.48
CA LYS A 321 7.54 -18.00 16.91
C LYS A 321 8.32 -19.09 17.66
N ILE A 322 7.80 -20.30 17.64
CA ILE A 322 8.47 -21.47 18.18
C ILE A 322 8.72 -22.43 17.03
N SER A 323 9.99 -22.81 16.82
CA SER A 323 10.36 -23.72 15.73
C SER A 323 9.59 -25.03 15.83
N GLY A 324 9.00 -25.46 14.70
CA GLY A 324 8.21 -26.68 14.59
C GLY A 324 6.74 -26.53 15.05
N ILE A 325 6.26 -25.31 15.32
CA ILE A 325 4.87 -25.07 15.71
C ILE A 325 4.28 -23.93 14.89
N ASP A 326 3.37 -24.28 14.00
CA ASP A 326 2.64 -23.33 13.18
C ASP A 326 1.28 -23.01 13.81
N VAL A 327 1.17 -21.81 14.38
CA VAL A 327 -0.07 -21.30 14.97
C VAL A 327 -0.32 -19.88 14.47
N TYR A 328 -1.53 -19.66 13.96
CA TYR A 328 -1.99 -18.35 13.51
C TYR A 328 -3.38 -18.03 14.04
N SER A 329 -3.59 -16.79 14.45
CA SER A 329 -4.89 -16.28 14.89
C SER A 329 -5.10 -14.86 14.40
N VAL A 330 -6.29 -14.55 13.91
CA VAL A 330 -6.65 -13.23 13.38
C VAL A 330 -8.09 -12.88 13.72
N GLY A 331 -8.35 -11.61 14.04
CA GLY A 331 -9.68 -11.08 14.28
C GLY A 331 -10.41 -11.71 15.48
N GLU A 332 -11.73 -11.83 15.35
CA GLU A 332 -12.62 -12.38 16.38
C GLU A 332 -12.78 -13.90 16.22
N PHE A 333 -12.05 -14.66 17.03
CA PHE A 333 -12.07 -16.13 16.99
C PHE A 333 -13.12 -16.79 17.91
N LYS A 334 -13.78 -16.00 18.76
CA LYS A 334 -14.76 -16.51 19.72
C LYS A 334 -16.15 -16.53 19.10
N GLU A 335 -16.86 -17.63 19.31
CA GLU A 335 -18.28 -17.73 18.99
C GLU A 335 -19.10 -17.02 20.08
N ASN A 336 -20.08 -16.23 19.66
CA ASN A 336 -21.01 -15.50 20.54
C ASN A 336 -22.37 -15.32 19.84
N GLN A 337 -23.31 -14.62 20.49
CA GLN A 337 -24.60 -14.32 19.89
C GLN A 337 -24.41 -13.52 18.58
N GLY A 338 -24.58 -14.19 17.44
CA GLY A 338 -24.41 -13.61 16.11
C GLY A 338 -23.15 -14.05 15.35
N ALA A 339 -22.16 -14.66 16.02
CA ALA A 339 -20.96 -15.22 15.38
C ALA A 339 -20.98 -16.76 15.38
N LYS A 340 -20.84 -17.38 14.21
CA LYS A 340 -20.79 -18.84 14.01
C LYS A 340 -19.50 -19.25 13.33
N ALA A 341 -19.00 -20.45 13.59
CA ALA A 341 -17.74 -20.92 13.01
C ALA A 341 -17.90 -22.12 12.08
N ILE A 342 -17.02 -22.21 11.08
CA ILE A 342 -16.72 -23.44 10.33
C ILE A 342 -15.39 -23.96 10.86
N THR A 343 -15.33 -25.25 11.19
CA THR A 343 -14.14 -25.90 11.75
C THR A 343 -13.79 -27.14 10.95
N ILE A 344 -12.50 -27.27 10.61
CA ILE A 344 -11.89 -28.48 10.07
C ILE A 344 -10.84 -28.96 11.06
N SER A 345 -10.84 -30.25 11.35
CA SER A 345 -9.87 -30.88 12.22
C SER A 345 -9.44 -32.22 11.65
N ASN A 346 -8.15 -32.38 11.45
CA ASN A 346 -7.49 -33.62 11.12
C ASN A 346 -6.43 -33.87 12.20
N MET A 347 -6.80 -34.61 13.24
CA MET A 347 -5.93 -34.88 14.38
C MET A 347 -4.79 -35.85 14.07
N LEU A 348 -4.91 -36.66 13.00
CA LEU A 348 -3.83 -37.55 12.56
C LEU A 348 -2.64 -36.74 12.02
N ASP A 349 -2.94 -35.71 11.23
CA ASP A 349 -1.94 -34.82 10.65
C ASP A 349 -1.65 -33.59 11.53
N GLY A 350 -2.27 -33.50 12.71
CA GLY A 350 -2.09 -32.37 13.63
C GLY A 350 -2.65 -31.03 13.14
N ILE A 351 -3.66 -31.05 12.27
CA ILE A 351 -4.22 -29.85 11.63
C ILE A 351 -5.56 -29.45 12.27
N TYR A 352 -5.68 -28.16 12.59
CA TYR A 352 -6.92 -27.55 13.04
C TYR A 352 -7.10 -26.17 12.41
N LYS A 353 -8.24 -25.97 11.73
CA LYS A 353 -8.59 -24.70 11.09
C LYS A 353 -10.00 -24.30 11.51
N LYS A 354 -10.17 -23.07 11.96
CA LYS A 354 -11.45 -22.48 12.36
C LYS A 354 -11.59 -21.12 11.71
N VAL A 355 -12.72 -20.85 11.08
CA VAL A 355 -13.07 -19.55 10.51
C VAL A 355 -14.41 -19.12 11.07
N VAL A 356 -14.48 -17.88 11.58
CA VAL A 356 -15.63 -17.32 12.28
C VAL A 356 -16.31 -16.29 11.39
N PHE A 357 -17.65 -16.37 11.33
CA PHE A 357 -18.51 -15.55 10.51
C PHE A 357 -19.53 -14.80 11.35
N ARG A 358 -19.82 -13.55 10.98
CA ARG A 358 -20.94 -12.77 11.49
C ARG A 358 -21.67 -12.15 10.29
N GLU A 359 -22.98 -12.37 10.22
CA GLU A 359 -23.82 -11.82 9.13
C GLU A 359 -23.27 -12.14 7.72
N GLY A 360 -22.75 -13.36 7.51
CA GLY A 360 -22.20 -13.79 6.22
C GLY A 360 -20.72 -13.48 6.01
N ARG A 361 -20.19 -12.46 6.70
CA ARG A 361 -18.80 -11.98 6.59
C ARG A 361 -17.82 -12.70 7.49
N ILE A 362 -16.57 -12.85 7.05
CA ILE A 362 -15.51 -13.39 7.90
C ILE A 362 -15.07 -12.34 8.92
N VAL A 363 -15.04 -12.71 10.20
CA VAL A 363 -14.62 -11.82 11.30
C VAL A 363 -13.40 -12.32 12.06
N GLY A 364 -12.99 -13.58 11.90
CA GLY A 364 -11.78 -14.11 12.52
C GLY A 364 -11.44 -15.53 12.08
N ALA A 365 -10.22 -15.97 12.39
CA ALA A 365 -9.75 -17.32 12.12
C ALA A 365 -8.68 -17.79 13.12
N VAL A 366 -8.60 -19.10 13.32
CA VAL A 366 -7.55 -19.81 14.08
C VAL A 366 -7.06 -20.97 13.25
N LEU A 367 -5.75 -21.03 13.00
CA LEU A 367 -5.08 -22.10 12.25
C LEU A 367 -3.98 -22.70 13.12
N PHE A 368 -3.87 -24.02 13.11
CA PHE A 368 -2.84 -24.80 13.79
C PHE A 368 -2.35 -25.93 12.89
N GLY A 369 -1.04 -26.16 12.87
CA GLY A 369 -0.37 -27.18 12.06
C GLY A 369 -0.20 -26.74 10.61
N ASP A 370 -1.29 -26.43 9.92
CA ASP A 370 -1.28 -25.85 8.58
C ASP A 370 -1.83 -24.42 8.61
N THR A 371 -0.94 -23.45 8.41
CA THR A 371 -1.25 -22.02 8.39
C THR A 371 -1.12 -21.39 7.01
N SER A 372 -1.11 -22.19 5.93
CA SER A 372 -0.91 -21.70 4.56
C SER A 372 -1.93 -20.63 4.14
N GLU A 373 -3.17 -20.71 4.61
CA GLU A 373 -4.22 -19.73 4.30
C GLU A 373 -4.25 -18.50 5.22
N ALA A 374 -3.28 -18.35 6.14
CA ALA A 374 -3.25 -17.26 7.13
C ALA A 374 -3.38 -15.86 6.49
N ILE A 375 -2.64 -15.64 5.40
CA ILE A 375 -2.61 -14.36 4.67
C ILE A 375 -3.95 -14.11 4.00
N LYS A 376 -4.43 -15.08 3.21
CA LYS A 376 -5.72 -15.01 2.49
C LYS A 376 -6.87 -14.70 3.44
N LEU A 377 -6.93 -15.41 4.59
CA LEU A 377 -7.96 -15.17 5.60
C LEU A 377 -7.83 -13.79 6.24
N SER A 378 -6.60 -13.34 6.52
CA SER A 378 -6.35 -11.99 7.04
C SER A 378 -6.86 -10.90 6.10
N GLN A 379 -6.61 -11.06 4.80
CA GLN A 379 -7.07 -10.12 3.78
C GLN A 379 -8.59 -10.10 3.70
N MET A 380 -9.24 -11.27 3.61
CA MET A 380 -10.71 -11.37 3.59
C MET A 380 -11.37 -10.73 4.82
N ILE A 381 -10.75 -10.85 6.00
CA ILE A 381 -11.21 -10.18 7.24
C ILE A 381 -11.06 -8.67 7.13
N SER A 382 -9.92 -8.19 6.63
CA SER A 382 -9.66 -6.75 6.45
C SER A 382 -10.65 -6.12 5.47
N GLU A 383 -10.95 -6.81 4.38
CA GLU A 383 -11.92 -6.40 3.35
C GLU A 383 -13.39 -6.57 3.77
N LYS A 384 -13.64 -7.18 4.95
CA LYS A 384 -14.98 -7.55 5.42
C LYS A 384 -15.76 -8.36 4.38
N LYS A 385 -15.08 -9.25 3.68
CA LYS A 385 -15.62 -10.02 2.55
C LYS A 385 -16.83 -10.85 2.97
N ASP A 386 -17.93 -10.70 2.24
CA ASP A 386 -19.11 -11.56 2.38
C ASP A 386 -18.95 -12.78 1.47
N LEU A 387 -19.19 -13.97 2.00
CA LEU A 387 -18.99 -15.23 1.28
C LEU A 387 -20.31 -15.97 1.07
N SER A 388 -20.56 -16.39 -0.16
CA SER A 388 -21.64 -17.30 -0.52
C SER A 388 -21.45 -18.68 0.15
N GLN A 389 -22.51 -19.50 0.16
CA GLN A 389 -22.42 -20.86 0.72
C GLN A 389 -21.44 -21.75 -0.06
N ALA A 390 -21.32 -21.57 -1.38
CA ALA A 390 -20.38 -22.32 -2.21
C ALA A 390 -18.92 -21.94 -1.89
N GLU A 391 -18.63 -20.64 -1.73
CA GLU A 391 -17.29 -20.17 -1.35
C GLU A 391 -16.91 -20.63 0.06
N LYS A 392 -17.88 -20.72 0.98
CA LYS A 392 -17.64 -21.24 2.34
C LYS A 392 -17.18 -22.69 2.37
N VAL A 393 -17.66 -23.51 1.44
CA VAL A 393 -17.22 -24.91 1.28
C VAL A 393 -15.83 -24.99 0.65
N GLN A 394 -15.50 -24.06 -0.24
CA GLN A 394 -14.20 -23.98 -0.93
C GLN A 394 -13.09 -23.27 -0.13
N LEU A 395 -13.39 -22.74 1.06
CA LEU A 395 -12.39 -22.08 1.92
C LEU A 395 -11.22 -22.98 2.31
N PHE A 396 -11.40 -24.30 2.22
CA PHE A 396 -10.39 -25.29 2.59
C PHE A 396 -10.24 -26.30 1.44
N PRO A 397 -9.35 -26.05 0.47
CA PRO A 397 -9.10 -27.00 -0.61
C PRO A 397 -8.61 -28.36 -0.06
N SER A 398 -8.93 -29.44 -0.78
CA SER A 398 -8.49 -30.79 -0.44
C SER A 398 -6.97 -30.91 -0.42
N GLN A 399 -6.41 -31.58 0.59
CA GLN A 399 -4.97 -31.68 0.94
C GLN A 399 -4.02 -32.32 -0.12
N TYR A 400 -4.38 -32.38 -1.41
CA TYR A 400 -3.65 -33.16 -2.41
C TYR A 400 -3.09 -32.39 -3.61
N GLU A 401 -3.24 -31.08 -3.68
CA GLU A 401 -2.55 -30.27 -4.69
C GLU A 401 -1.56 -29.33 -4.02
N LYS A 402 -0.33 -29.83 -3.76
CA LYS A 402 0.83 -28.97 -3.58
C LYS A 402 1.27 -28.46 -4.96
N GLU A 403 0.46 -27.61 -5.58
CA GLU A 403 1.04 -26.65 -6.52
C GLU A 403 1.90 -25.67 -5.71
N ASN A 404 2.95 -25.14 -6.32
CA ASN A 404 3.85 -24.20 -5.67
C ASN A 404 3.04 -22.96 -5.27
N ALA A 405 2.64 -22.85 -3.99
CA ALA A 405 1.71 -21.83 -3.52
C ALA A 405 2.20 -20.41 -3.87
N ALA A 406 3.53 -20.21 -3.86
CA ALA A 406 4.19 -18.99 -4.29
C ALA A 406 3.94 -18.64 -5.77
N ALA A 407 3.91 -19.63 -6.67
CA ALA A 407 3.61 -19.45 -8.10
C ALA A 407 2.14 -19.08 -8.32
N SER A 408 1.22 -19.69 -7.58
CA SER A 408 -0.23 -19.44 -7.73
C SER A 408 -0.72 -18.07 -7.21
N MET A 409 0.11 -17.35 -6.44
CA MET A 409 -0.23 -16.02 -5.91
C MET A 409 -0.23 -14.95 -7.00
N SER A 410 -1.13 -13.98 -6.91
CA SER A 410 -1.08 -12.76 -7.73
C SER A 410 0.10 -11.87 -7.30
N VAL A 411 0.67 -11.10 -8.22
CA VAL A 411 1.68 -10.07 -7.92
C VAL A 411 1.22 -9.03 -6.90
N THR A 412 -0.09 -8.83 -6.77
CA THR A 412 -0.69 -7.90 -5.78
C THR A 412 -0.90 -8.53 -4.41
N ASP A 413 -0.78 -9.85 -4.27
CA ASP A 413 -1.03 -10.54 -3.02
C ASP A 413 -0.02 -10.12 -1.94
N MET A 414 -0.53 -9.85 -0.74
CA MET A 414 0.27 -9.44 0.40
C MET A 414 1.15 -10.59 0.91
N VAL A 415 2.46 -10.41 0.94
CA VAL A 415 3.41 -11.37 1.52
C VAL A 415 3.77 -10.98 2.96
N CYS A 416 4.01 -9.69 3.23
CA CYS A 416 4.37 -9.19 4.56
C CYS A 416 3.36 -8.17 5.09
N ASN A 417 2.41 -8.62 5.91
CA ASN A 417 1.41 -7.75 6.56
C ASN A 417 2.01 -6.65 7.45
N CYS A 418 3.17 -6.88 8.06
CA CYS A 418 3.78 -5.88 8.94
C CYS A 418 4.34 -4.66 8.22
N ASN A 419 4.88 -4.87 7.00
CA ASN A 419 5.53 -3.81 6.23
C ASN A 419 4.71 -3.38 5.01
N GLY A 420 3.69 -4.15 4.62
CA GLY A 420 2.90 -3.88 3.43
C GLY A 420 3.57 -4.35 2.14
N VAL A 421 4.30 -5.48 2.17
CA VAL A 421 5.07 -5.96 1.02
C VAL A 421 4.26 -7.03 0.28
N THR A 422 4.06 -6.85 -1.04
CA THR A 422 3.38 -7.81 -1.92
C THR A 422 4.35 -8.78 -2.59
N LYS A 423 3.84 -9.82 -3.26
CA LYS A 423 4.63 -10.73 -4.10
C LYS A 423 5.40 -9.95 -5.17
N GLY A 424 4.74 -9.04 -5.86
CA GLY A 424 5.33 -8.19 -6.90
C GLY A 424 6.48 -7.34 -6.35
N GLY A 425 6.33 -6.75 -5.17
CA GLY A 425 7.41 -5.97 -4.55
C GLY A 425 8.65 -6.80 -4.19
N ILE A 426 8.49 -8.11 -3.91
CA ILE A 426 9.63 -9.02 -3.69
C ILE A 426 10.26 -9.42 -5.02
N ILE A 427 9.47 -9.77 -6.02
CA ILE A 427 9.96 -10.12 -7.36
C ILE A 427 10.77 -8.96 -7.95
N GLU A 428 10.22 -7.74 -7.88
CA GLU A 428 10.89 -6.51 -8.34
C GLU A 428 12.22 -6.30 -7.62
N ALA A 429 12.24 -6.43 -6.28
CA ALA A 429 13.47 -6.25 -5.51
C ALA A 429 14.54 -7.30 -5.84
N VAL A 430 14.15 -8.57 -5.99
CA VAL A 430 15.05 -9.68 -6.33
C VAL A 430 15.66 -9.47 -7.71
N GLN A 431 14.86 -9.09 -8.70
CA GLN A 431 15.30 -8.87 -10.07
C GLN A 431 16.12 -7.58 -10.21
N LYS A 432 15.73 -6.49 -9.56
CA LYS A 432 16.39 -5.18 -9.68
C LYS A 432 17.77 -5.14 -9.05
N HIS A 433 17.95 -5.87 -7.96
CA HIS A 433 19.17 -5.81 -7.16
C HIS A 433 19.94 -7.15 -7.14
N ASP A 434 19.58 -8.09 -8.02
CA ASP A 434 20.16 -9.44 -8.11
C ASP A 434 20.25 -10.13 -6.74
N LEU A 435 19.18 -10.03 -5.93
CA LEU A 435 19.18 -10.53 -4.56
C LEU A 435 19.07 -12.07 -4.59
N THR A 436 20.00 -12.76 -3.93
CA THR A 436 20.08 -14.24 -3.95
C THR A 436 19.71 -14.87 -2.62
N THR A 437 19.51 -14.05 -1.57
CA THR A 437 19.24 -14.52 -0.21
C THR A 437 18.04 -13.82 0.42
N VAL A 438 17.39 -14.51 1.37
CA VAL A 438 16.28 -13.93 2.14
C VAL A 438 16.72 -12.71 2.97
N ASP A 439 17.98 -12.67 3.41
CA ASP A 439 18.52 -11.54 4.17
C ASP A 439 18.70 -10.29 3.30
N GLU A 440 19.11 -10.47 2.04
CA GLU A 440 19.15 -9.40 1.03
C GLU A 440 17.75 -8.86 0.71
N ILE A 441 16.77 -9.74 0.49
CA ILE A 441 15.36 -9.36 0.30
C ILE A 441 14.85 -8.59 1.53
N LYS A 442 15.18 -9.05 2.73
CA LYS A 442 14.82 -8.39 3.99
C LYS A 442 15.40 -6.99 4.08
N ASN A 443 16.66 -6.79 3.68
CA ASN A 443 17.30 -5.48 3.75
C ASN A 443 16.64 -4.48 2.78
N CYS A 444 16.29 -4.96 1.57
CA CYS A 444 15.68 -4.16 0.51
C CYS A 444 14.19 -3.86 0.78
N THR A 445 13.36 -4.89 0.99
CA THR A 445 11.89 -4.77 1.06
C THR A 445 11.35 -4.62 2.47
N LYS A 446 12.17 -4.89 3.50
CA LYS A 446 11.77 -5.09 4.91
C LYS A 446 10.91 -6.32 5.16
N ALA A 447 10.53 -7.12 4.15
CA ALA A 447 9.87 -8.40 4.36
C ALA A 447 10.75 -9.30 5.25
N SER A 448 10.14 -10.07 6.17
CA SER A 448 10.83 -10.88 7.18
C SER A 448 11.65 -10.07 8.21
N GLY A 449 11.71 -8.74 8.10
CA GLY A 449 12.49 -7.86 8.96
C GLY A 449 11.81 -7.41 10.24
N SER A 450 10.48 -7.52 10.32
CA SER A 450 9.65 -7.09 11.47
C SER A 450 9.20 -8.29 12.33
N CYS A 451 8.02 -8.89 12.09
CA CYS A 451 7.60 -10.06 12.86
C CYS A 451 8.34 -11.34 12.44
N GLY A 452 8.89 -11.42 11.23
CA GLY A 452 9.52 -12.63 10.69
C GLY A 452 8.55 -13.74 10.26
N GLY A 453 7.24 -13.57 10.45
CA GLY A 453 6.22 -14.58 10.15
C GLY A 453 6.11 -14.93 8.66
N CYS A 454 6.41 -13.98 7.77
CA CYS A 454 6.41 -14.22 6.32
C CYS A 454 7.69 -14.90 5.80
N LYS A 455 8.69 -15.20 6.66
CA LYS A 455 9.98 -15.74 6.22
C LYS A 455 9.86 -17.03 5.40
N PRO A 456 9.04 -18.04 5.76
CA PRO A 456 8.87 -19.23 4.94
C PRO A 456 8.39 -18.90 3.53
N LEU A 457 7.36 -18.06 3.41
CA LEU A 457 6.81 -17.65 2.12
C LEU A 457 7.80 -16.83 1.28
N VAL A 458 8.62 -15.99 1.91
CA VAL A 458 9.71 -15.26 1.21
C VAL A 458 10.78 -16.24 0.69
N THR A 459 11.11 -17.28 1.46
CA THR A 459 12.03 -18.34 1.02
C THR A 459 11.46 -19.12 -0.17
N ASP A 460 10.18 -19.50 -0.10
CA ASP A 460 9.49 -20.22 -1.17
C ASP A 460 9.40 -19.37 -2.43
N LEU A 461 9.07 -18.08 -2.30
CA LEU A 461 9.10 -17.12 -3.41
C LEU A 461 10.49 -16.96 -4.02
N LEU A 462 11.54 -16.85 -3.22
CA LEU A 462 12.91 -16.77 -3.74
C LEU A 462 13.30 -18.05 -4.49
N THR A 463 12.90 -19.22 -3.97
CA THR A 463 13.14 -20.51 -4.64
C THR A 463 12.36 -20.60 -5.94
N TYR A 464 11.10 -20.13 -5.95
CA TYR A 464 10.29 -20.02 -7.16
C TYR A 464 10.96 -19.09 -8.17
N ILE A 465 11.36 -17.86 -7.79
CA ILE A 465 12.04 -16.89 -8.65
C ILE A 465 13.34 -17.45 -9.25
N GLN A 466 14.04 -18.33 -8.53
CA GLN A 466 15.28 -18.97 -8.98
C GLN A 466 15.07 -20.28 -9.76
N SER A 467 13.83 -20.75 -9.91
CA SER A 467 13.51 -22.00 -10.58
C SER A 467 13.31 -21.83 -12.09
N ASP A 468 13.47 -22.93 -12.84
CA ASP A 468 13.17 -22.96 -14.28
C ASP A 468 11.68 -22.75 -14.60
N GLU A 469 10.80 -22.81 -13.59
CA GLU A 469 9.34 -22.60 -13.69
C GLU A 469 8.94 -21.12 -13.58
N PHE A 470 9.90 -20.22 -13.34
CA PHE A 470 9.63 -18.80 -13.19
C PHE A 470 9.49 -18.09 -14.54
N ASP A 471 8.29 -17.58 -14.82
CA ASP A 471 7.99 -16.78 -16.01
C ASP A 471 7.52 -15.34 -15.67
N GLU A 472 7.37 -15.02 -14.38
CA GLU A 472 6.91 -13.73 -13.86
C GLU A 472 8.06 -12.69 -13.81
N ASN A 473 8.63 -12.34 -14.97
CA ASN A 473 9.58 -11.25 -15.02
C ASN A 473 8.90 -9.89 -14.83
N ILE A 474 9.14 -9.24 -13.69
CA ILE A 474 9.00 -7.78 -13.56
C ILE A 474 10.28 -7.17 -14.17
N GLU A 475 10.47 -7.41 -15.47
CA GLU A 475 11.42 -6.64 -16.23
C GLU A 475 10.99 -5.18 -16.09
N GLN A 476 11.78 -4.36 -15.37
CA GLN A 476 11.85 -2.96 -15.72
C GLN A 476 12.46 -2.91 -17.12
N LYS A 477 11.60 -3.05 -18.13
CA LYS A 477 11.94 -2.76 -19.51
C LYS A 477 12.56 -1.37 -19.50
N THR A 478 13.82 -1.30 -19.93
CA THR A 478 14.39 0.00 -20.25
C THR A 478 13.44 0.66 -21.23
N PHE A 479 13.20 1.96 -21.05
CA PHE A 479 12.19 2.67 -21.83
C PHE A 479 12.34 2.43 -23.34
N CYS A 480 13.59 2.31 -23.80
CA CYS A 480 13.94 1.67 -25.06
C CYS A 480 15.40 1.19 -25.04
N ALA A 481 15.89 0.63 -26.16
CA ALA A 481 17.30 0.23 -26.31
C ALA A 481 18.31 1.40 -26.24
N CYS A 482 17.86 2.65 -26.44
CA CYS A 482 18.72 3.84 -26.42
C CYS A 482 19.08 4.31 -25.00
N THR A 483 18.47 3.76 -23.94
CA THR A 483 18.73 4.18 -22.56
C THR A 483 18.91 2.98 -21.63
N HIS A 484 19.52 3.21 -20.48
CA HIS A 484 19.58 2.25 -19.37
C HIS A 484 18.43 2.46 -18.38
N LEU A 485 17.70 3.56 -18.49
CA LEU A 485 16.63 3.95 -17.57
C LEU A 485 15.34 3.22 -17.92
N SER A 486 14.60 2.80 -16.91
CA SER A 486 13.17 2.49 -17.04
C SER A 486 12.36 3.76 -17.30
N GLU A 487 11.10 3.61 -17.71
CA GLU A 487 10.21 4.75 -17.98
C GLU A 487 9.95 5.60 -16.74
N ASP A 488 9.69 4.97 -15.59
CA ASP A 488 9.49 5.67 -14.32
C ASP A 488 10.73 6.47 -13.89
N GLU A 489 11.92 5.90 -14.07
CA GLU A 489 13.18 6.58 -13.79
C GLU A 489 13.38 7.76 -14.74
N LEU A 490 13.10 7.57 -16.03
CA LEU A 490 13.19 8.64 -17.02
C LEU A 490 12.26 9.81 -16.68
N VAL A 491 10.99 9.54 -16.37
CA VAL A 491 9.98 10.53 -15.98
C VAL A 491 10.43 11.28 -14.73
N ARG A 492 10.89 10.57 -13.70
CA ARG A 492 11.36 11.18 -12.44
C ARG A 492 12.55 12.10 -12.65
N GLU A 493 13.56 11.69 -13.40
CA GLU A 493 14.72 12.52 -13.69
C GLU A 493 14.32 13.75 -14.52
N MET A 494 13.39 13.60 -15.47
CA MET A 494 12.87 14.72 -16.27
C MET A 494 12.11 15.75 -15.44
N GLN A 495 11.33 15.31 -14.45
CA GLN A 495 10.66 16.20 -13.50
C GLN A 495 11.65 16.95 -12.60
N GLN A 496 12.74 16.28 -12.19
CA GLN A 496 13.75 16.87 -11.31
C GLN A 496 14.59 17.96 -11.98
N TYR A 497 15.02 17.74 -13.23
CA TYR A 497 15.98 18.64 -13.91
C TYR A 497 15.34 19.66 -14.88
N GLN A 498 14.02 19.61 -15.09
CA GLN A 498 13.25 20.57 -15.92
C GLN A 498 13.88 20.86 -17.29
N PHE A 499 14.02 19.83 -18.13
CA PHE A 499 14.63 19.97 -19.45
C PHE A 499 13.78 20.82 -20.43
N GLU A 500 14.47 21.50 -21.36
CA GLU A 500 13.83 22.32 -22.41
C GLU A 500 13.82 21.62 -23.78
N THR A 501 14.69 20.62 -24.00
CA THR A 501 14.79 19.90 -25.28
C THR A 501 15.03 18.41 -25.10
N VAL A 502 14.56 17.59 -26.05
CA VAL A 502 14.85 16.15 -26.10
C VAL A 502 16.36 15.87 -26.11
N GLN A 503 17.13 16.72 -26.78
CA GLN A 503 18.59 16.58 -26.87
C GLN A 503 19.25 16.72 -25.49
N GLN A 504 18.83 17.70 -24.69
CA GLN A 504 19.32 17.87 -23.31
C GLN A 504 19.00 16.66 -22.43
N VAL A 505 17.79 16.09 -22.57
CA VAL A 505 17.41 14.87 -21.83
C VAL A 505 18.38 13.74 -22.16
N ARG A 506 18.65 13.49 -23.45
CA ARG A 506 19.55 12.42 -23.89
C ARG A 506 20.97 12.62 -23.39
N GLU A 507 21.49 13.84 -23.46
CA GLU A 507 22.85 14.17 -23.05
C GLU A 507 23.04 14.06 -21.54
N MET A 508 22.16 14.69 -20.75
CA MET A 508 22.29 14.72 -19.29
C MET A 508 21.96 13.37 -18.65
N LEU A 509 20.98 12.64 -19.20
CA LEU A 509 20.62 11.29 -18.74
C LEU A 509 21.46 10.18 -19.39
N LYS A 510 22.48 10.55 -20.18
CA LYS A 510 23.48 9.65 -20.76
C LYS A 510 22.86 8.49 -21.56
N PHE A 511 21.99 8.82 -22.50
CA PHE A 511 21.46 7.84 -23.45
C PHE A 511 22.62 7.18 -24.23
N LYS A 512 22.51 5.88 -24.45
CA LYS A 512 23.48 5.09 -25.24
C LYS A 512 23.54 5.56 -26.69
N ASP A 513 22.37 5.94 -27.24
CA ASP A 513 22.24 6.49 -28.58
C ASP A 513 21.64 7.90 -28.51
N MET A 514 22.45 8.89 -28.89
CA MET A 514 22.07 10.31 -28.88
C MET A 514 21.09 10.67 -29.99
N LYS A 515 20.97 9.87 -31.05
CA LYS A 515 19.96 10.09 -32.10
C LYS A 515 18.56 9.64 -31.65
N GLY A 516 18.50 8.68 -30.73
CA GLY A 516 17.27 8.06 -30.26
C GLY A 516 16.59 7.17 -31.30
N CYS A 517 15.65 6.35 -30.84
CA CYS A 517 14.73 5.58 -31.68
C CYS A 517 13.34 6.23 -31.69
N SER A 518 12.45 5.73 -32.56
CA SER A 518 11.06 6.22 -32.67
C SER A 518 10.29 6.20 -31.35
N LEU A 519 10.53 5.20 -30.49
CA LEU A 519 9.88 5.10 -29.18
C LEU A 519 10.30 6.25 -28.26
N CYS A 520 11.60 6.43 -28.05
CA CYS A 520 12.07 7.48 -27.14
C CYS A 520 11.95 8.89 -27.72
N GLU A 521 12.01 9.06 -29.04
CA GLU A 521 11.69 10.35 -29.65
C GLU A 521 10.25 10.73 -29.29
N GLY A 522 9.28 9.86 -29.60
CA GLY A 522 7.87 10.12 -29.32
C GLY A 522 7.57 10.37 -27.84
N GLY A 523 8.05 9.50 -26.94
CA GLY A 523 7.71 9.62 -25.53
C GLY A 523 8.44 10.75 -24.80
N LEU A 524 9.68 11.10 -25.20
CA LEU A 524 10.35 12.28 -24.64
C LEU A 524 9.60 13.57 -25.00
N HIS A 525 9.12 13.70 -26.25
CA HIS A 525 8.27 14.82 -26.64
C HIS A 525 6.96 14.86 -25.85
N TYR A 526 6.34 13.69 -25.63
CA TYR A 526 5.12 13.59 -24.82
C TYR A 526 5.35 14.08 -23.38
N TYR A 527 6.37 13.55 -22.70
CA TYR A 527 6.68 13.91 -21.32
C TYR A 527 7.13 15.36 -21.16
N LEU A 528 7.96 15.88 -22.07
CA LEU A 528 8.34 17.30 -22.05
C LEU A 528 7.14 18.22 -22.24
N ASN A 529 6.22 17.88 -23.15
CA ASN A 529 5.02 18.67 -23.38
C ASN A 529 4.11 18.69 -22.14
N MET A 530 4.00 17.56 -21.44
CA MET A 530 3.21 17.45 -20.21
C MET A 530 3.85 18.19 -19.02
N MET A 531 5.18 18.14 -18.90
CA MET A 531 5.91 18.65 -17.72
C MET A 531 6.33 20.11 -17.85
N ASN A 532 6.59 20.60 -19.06
CA ASN A 532 7.15 21.93 -19.30
C ASN A 532 6.17 22.83 -20.08
N PRO A 533 5.58 23.84 -19.42
CA PRO A 533 4.67 24.79 -20.05
C PRO A 533 5.23 25.58 -21.23
N HIS A 534 6.55 25.70 -21.33
CA HIS A 534 7.26 26.47 -22.34
C HIS A 534 7.88 25.61 -23.44
N TYR A 535 7.61 24.30 -23.43
CA TYR A 535 8.16 23.39 -24.42
C TYR A 535 7.54 23.62 -25.81
N GLU A 536 8.31 24.25 -26.71
CA GLU A 536 7.96 24.40 -28.12
C GLU A 536 8.49 23.22 -28.92
N ASN A 537 7.56 22.41 -29.44
CA ASN A 537 7.92 21.27 -30.28
C ASN A 537 8.31 21.75 -31.69
N ASN A 538 9.58 22.10 -31.90
CA ASN A 538 10.12 22.40 -33.23
C ASN A 538 10.26 21.12 -34.08
N ARG A 539 9.13 20.51 -34.47
CA ARG A 539 9.09 19.36 -35.40
C ARG A 539 9.29 19.84 -36.84
N HIS A 540 10.54 20.09 -37.19
CA HIS A 540 10.99 20.09 -38.59
C HIS A 540 11.98 18.94 -38.89
N SER A 541 12.17 18.00 -37.97
CA SER A 541 13.15 16.92 -38.14
C SER A 541 12.54 15.52 -38.14
N LEU A 542 12.43 14.99 -39.37
CA LEU A 542 12.99 13.71 -39.83
C LEU A 542 12.10 12.48 -40.06
N PHE A 543 10.88 12.31 -39.52
CA PHE A 543 10.11 11.07 -39.81
C PHE A 543 8.57 11.15 -39.90
N THR A 544 7.96 12.33 -39.99
CA THR A 544 6.50 12.46 -40.21
C THR A 544 6.22 13.41 -41.37
N THR A 545 5.39 12.95 -42.30
CA THR A 545 4.88 13.73 -43.43
C THR A 545 4.14 14.96 -42.95
N GLU A 546 4.75 16.13 -43.12
CA GLU A 546 4.32 17.54 -43.27
C GLU A 546 2.89 18.04 -42.90
N ASN A 547 1.96 17.26 -42.34
CA ASN A 547 0.66 17.76 -41.91
C ASN A 547 -0.01 16.85 -40.84
N GLU A 548 -0.15 17.35 -39.60
CA GLU A 548 -0.73 16.59 -38.47
C GLU A 548 -2.23 16.28 -38.64
N GLN A 549 -2.89 16.97 -39.59
CA GLN A 549 -4.33 16.89 -39.88
C GLN A 549 -4.70 15.99 -41.08
N ALA A 550 -3.72 15.32 -41.70
CA ALA A 550 -3.94 14.59 -42.95
C ALA A 550 -3.14 13.29 -43.03
N VAL A 551 -3.75 12.18 -43.42
CA VAL A 551 -3.07 10.87 -43.55
C VAL A 551 -2.63 10.62 -44.99
N LEU A 552 -1.35 10.32 -45.22
CA LEU A 552 -0.83 9.96 -46.54
C LEU A 552 -1.30 8.54 -46.94
N LEU A 553 -1.86 8.41 -48.13
CA LEU A 553 -2.36 7.17 -48.71
C LEU A 553 -1.34 6.56 -49.68
N HIS A 554 -1.53 5.27 -50.00
CA HIS A 554 -0.63 4.53 -50.90
C HIS A 554 -0.54 5.11 -52.32
N ASP A 555 -1.57 5.83 -52.78
CA ASP A 555 -1.61 6.48 -54.09
C ASP A 555 -0.96 7.88 -54.10
N GLY A 556 -0.36 8.30 -52.98
CA GLY A 556 0.31 9.60 -52.82
C GLY A 556 -0.64 10.77 -52.52
N THR A 557 -1.95 10.51 -52.40
CA THR A 557 -2.94 11.49 -51.96
C THR A 557 -3.17 11.41 -50.45
N TYR A 558 -3.97 12.33 -49.91
CA TYR A 558 -4.21 12.46 -48.48
C TYR A 558 -5.68 12.19 -48.14
N ALA A 559 -5.91 11.69 -46.93
CA ALA A 559 -7.22 11.64 -46.30
C ALA A 559 -7.31 12.67 -45.16
N VAL A 560 -8.38 13.45 -45.14
CA VAL A 560 -8.67 14.45 -44.08
C VAL A 560 -10.05 14.22 -43.48
N VAL A 561 -10.23 14.60 -42.23
CA VAL A 561 -11.50 14.43 -41.50
C VAL A 561 -11.94 15.81 -40.98
N PRO A 562 -13.03 16.40 -41.50
CA PRO A 562 -13.61 17.63 -40.97
C PRO A 562 -14.00 17.46 -39.50
N GLN A 563 -13.77 18.49 -38.68
CA GLN A 563 -14.13 18.46 -37.26
C GLN A 563 -15.65 18.55 -37.07
N ILE A 564 -16.23 17.55 -36.41
CA ILE A 564 -17.66 17.48 -36.09
C ILE A 564 -17.82 17.02 -34.64
N HIS A 565 -17.97 17.98 -33.70
CA HIS A 565 -18.11 17.70 -32.27
C HIS A 565 -19.37 16.86 -31.99
N GLY A 566 -19.19 15.75 -31.30
CA GLY A 566 -20.22 14.78 -30.93
C GLY A 566 -20.95 14.12 -32.10
N GLY A 567 -20.43 14.26 -33.34
CA GLY A 567 -21.14 13.86 -34.55
C GLY A 567 -22.34 14.74 -34.90
N LEU A 568 -22.49 15.90 -34.22
CA LEU A 568 -23.57 16.86 -34.48
C LEU A 568 -23.16 17.85 -35.57
N THR A 569 -23.97 17.91 -36.63
CA THR A 569 -23.77 18.86 -37.72
C THR A 569 -25.10 19.49 -38.15
N ASN A 570 -25.03 20.65 -38.81
CA ASN A 570 -26.19 21.33 -39.38
C ASN A 570 -26.10 21.41 -40.91
N VAL A 571 -27.20 21.85 -41.55
CA VAL A 571 -27.29 21.95 -43.02
C VAL A 571 -26.22 22.85 -43.62
N GLN A 572 -25.81 23.91 -42.92
CA GLN A 572 -24.82 24.86 -43.42
C GLN A 572 -23.41 24.26 -43.37
N GLU A 573 -23.04 23.58 -42.28
CA GLU A 573 -21.76 22.90 -42.13
C GLU A 573 -21.63 21.72 -43.11
N LEU A 574 -22.68 20.91 -43.28
CA LEU A 574 -22.69 19.85 -44.29
C LEU A 574 -22.54 20.40 -45.70
N ARG A 575 -23.17 21.55 -46.00
CA ARG A 575 -23.02 22.22 -47.28
C ARG A 575 -21.60 22.78 -47.46
N ASN A 576 -20.99 23.32 -46.41
CA ASN A 576 -19.58 23.75 -46.44
C ASN A 576 -18.66 22.58 -46.83
N ILE A 577 -18.79 21.42 -46.15
CA ILE A 577 -18.00 20.20 -46.47
C ILE A 577 -18.25 19.74 -47.92
N ALA A 578 -19.51 19.72 -48.37
CA ALA A 578 -19.86 19.32 -49.73
C ALA A 578 -19.29 20.29 -50.78
N ASN A 579 -19.34 21.59 -50.53
CA ASN A 579 -18.78 22.61 -51.42
C ASN A 579 -17.25 22.50 -51.53
N VAL A 580 -16.57 22.22 -50.41
CA VAL A 580 -15.12 21.95 -50.38
C VAL A 580 -14.82 20.70 -51.20
N ALA A 581 -15.56 19.61 -51.00
CA ALA A 581 -15.38 18.39 -51.77
C ALA A 581 -15.57 18.60 -53.28
N GLU A 582 -16.60 19.35 -53.69
CA GLU A 582 -16.83 19.70 -55.09
C GLU A 582 -15.71 20.58 -55.67
N ARG A 583 -15.30 21.64 -54.95
CA ARG A 583 -14.25 22.59 -55.36
C ARG A 583 -12.92 21.92 -55.64
N TYR A 584 -12.53 20.97 -54.79
CA TYR A 584 -11.26 20.25 -54.93
C TYR A 584 -11.40 18.91 -55.65
N ASN A 585 -12.57 18.64 -56.24
CA ASN A 585 -12.88 17.43 -57.00
C ASN A 585 -12.62 16.13 -56.21
N ILE A 586 -13.01 16.12 -54.94
CA ILE A 586 -12.91 15.00 -54.01
C ILE A 586 -14.17 14.15 -54.14
N SER A 587 -14.08 13.05 -54.88
CA SER A 587 -15.23 12.15 -55.13
C SER A 587 -15.37 11.04 -54.10
N ASN A 588 -14.31 10.72 -53.36
CA ASN A 588 -14.31 9.64 -52.38
C ASN A 588 -14.57 10.20 -50.97
N ILE A 589 -15.84 10.22 -50.59
CA ILE A 589 -16.33 10.64 -49.28
C ILE A 589 -16.90 9.41 -48.57
N ARG A 590 -16.39 9.10 -47.37
CA ARG A 590 -16.85 7.94 -46.58
C ARG A 590 -17.18 8.30 -45.14
N LEU A 591 -17.99 7.47 -44.49
CA LEU A 591 -18.15 7.49 -43.03
C LEU A 591 -17.15 6.53 -42.39
N THR A 592 -16.46 6.98 -41.35
CA THR A 592 -15.51 6.17 -40.56
C THR A 592 -16.25 5.27 -39.56
N SER A 593 -15.54 4.30 -38.98
CA SER A 593 -16.04 3.47 -37.88
C SER A 593 -16.50 4.29 -36.67
N ASP A 594 -15.87 5.44 -36.47
CA ASP A 594 -16.12 6.36 -35.36
C ASP A 594 -17.16 7.42 -35.74
N GLN A 595 -17.95 7.14 -36.79
CA GLN A 595 -19.06 7.96 -37.27
C GLN A 595 -18.66 9.39 -37.66
N ARG A 596 -17.54 9.55 -38.38
CA ARG A 596 -17.09 10.84 -38.94
C ARG A 596 -17.03 10.82 -40.46
N ILE A 597 -17.16 11.99 -41.09
CA ILE A 597 -17.00 12.16 -42.54
C ILE A 597 -15.50 12.21 -42.85
N GLN A 598 -15.04 11.43 -43.81
CA GLN A 598 -13.66 11.45 -44.28
C GLN A 598 -13.60 11.74 -45.78
N LEU A 599 -12.77 12.71 -46.15
CA LEU A 599 -12.49 13.15 -47.51
C LEU A 599 -11.19 12.50 -47.98
N ILE A 600 -11.23 11.71 -49.05
CA ILE A 600 -10.11 10.89 -49.53
C ILE A 600 -9.73 11.32 -50.94
N GLY A 601 -8.43 11.40 -51.22
CA GLY A 601 -7.93 11.81 -52.53
C GLY A 601 -7.45 13.27 -52.56
N VAL A 602 -7.21 13.87 -51.39
CA VAL A 602 -6.78 15.27 -51.29
C VAL A 602 -5.33 15.40 -51.75
N LYS A 603 -5.05 16.34 -52.66
CA LYS A 603 -3.67 16.63 -53.07
C LYS A 603 -2.93 17.42 -51.99
N LYS A 604 -1.63 17.19 -51.84
CA LYS A 604 -0.77 17.87 -50.85
C LYS A 604 -0.91 19.39 -50.87
N GLU A 605 -0.93 19.97 -52.06
CA GLU A 605 -1.03 21.42 -52.30
C GLU A 605 -2.35 22.05 -51.85
N TYR A 606 -3.41 21.24 -51.61
CA TYR A 606 -4.71 21.73 -51.17
C TYR A 606 -4.94 21.59 -49.66
N LEU A 607 -4.04 20.94 -48.93
CA LEU A 607 -4.27 20.62 -47.51
C LEU A 607 -4.49 21.87 -46.65
N SER A 608 -3.64 22.89 -46.79
CA SER A 608 -3.77 24.14 -46.03
C SER A 608 -5.06 24.89 -46.39
N LEU A 609 -5.39 24.96 -47.68
CA LEU A 609 -6.60 25.63 -48.16
C LEU A 609 -7.87 24.93 -47.65
N ILE A 610 -7.91 23.60 -47.70
CA ILE A 610 -9.05 22.81 -47.19
C ILE A 610 -9.22 23.00 -45.68
N SER A 611 -8.11 23.08 -44.93
CA SER A 611 -8.17 23.31 -43.48
C SER A 611 -8.76 24.70 -43.14
N GLU A 612 -8.41 25.72 -43.92
CA GLU A 612 -8.95 27.09 -43.77
C GLU A 612 -10.41 27.23 -44.23
N GLU A 613 -10.82 26.49 -45.27
CA GLU A 613 -12.17 26.59 -45.85
C GLU A 613 -13.25 25.80 -45.09
N ILE A 614 -12.86 24.80 -44.30
CA ILE A 614 -13.79 24.03 -43.46
C ILE A 614 -14.12 24.85 -42.20
N ASP A 615 -15.39 25.14 -41.97
CA ASP A 615 -15.85 26.06 -40.91
C ASP A 615 -15.31 25.75 -39.50
N ARG A 616 -15.04 24.47 -39.19
CA ARG A 616 -14.48 24.01 -37.90
C ARG A 616 -13.06 23.43 -38.02
N GLY A 617 -12.42 23.58 -39.17
CA GLY A 617 -11.12 22.99 -39.47
C GLY A 617 -11.11 21.46 -39.57
N LEU A 618 -9.91 20.89 -39.53
CA LEU A 618 -9.64 19.47 -39.66
C LEU A 618 -9.20 18.82 -38.33
N GLN A 619 -9.53 17.54 -38.16
CA GLN A 619 -9.07 16.70 -37.07
C GLN A 619 -7.57 16.40 -37.15
N GLN A 620 -6.91 16.31 -35.99
CA GLN A 620 -5.57 15.75 -35.89
C GLN A 620 -5.62 14.22 -36.00
N LEU A 621 -4.88 13.66 -36.96
CA LEU A 621 -4.93 12.23 -37.28
C LEU A 621 -3.68 11.47 -36.85
N TYR A 622 -2.53 12.15 -36.70
CA TYR A 622 -1.25 11.52 -36.38
C TYR A 622 -0.82 11.60 -34.91
N GLU A 623 -1.47 12.45 -34.10
CA GLU A 623 -1.12 12.57 -32.68
C GLU A 623 -1.99 11.67 -31.79
N ARG A 624 -1.36 11.17 -30.72
CA ARG A 624 -2.02 10.36 -29.71
C ARG A 624 -2.88 11.23 -28.82
N THR A 625 -4.17 11.09 -29.01
CA THR A 625 -5.18 12.00 -28.47
C THR A 625 -6.42 11.20 -28.08
N VAL A 626 -7.35 11.85 -27.39
CA VAL A 626 -8.72 11.37 -27.39
C VAL A 626 -9.23 11.47 -28.82
N LYS A 627 -9.62 10.32 -29.40
CA LYS A 627 -10.22 10.28 -30.73
C LYS A 627 -11.66 10.82 -30.64
N ASN A 628 -12.53 10.36 -31.51
CA ASN A 628 -13.90 10.81 -31.55
C ASN A 628 -14.74 10.18 -30.44
N VAL A 629 -15.58 10.98 -29.78
CA VAL A 629 -16.66 10.46 -28.95
C VAL A 629 -17.77 9.93 -29.88
N SER A 630 -17.99 8.62 -29.85
CA SER A 630 -19.02 7.93 -30.65
C SER A 630 -20.33 7.84 -29.88
N VAL A 631 -21.46 8.12 -30.53
CA VAL A 631 -22.78 8.00 -29.91
C VAL A 631 -23.59 6.92 -30.59
N TYR A 632 -24.03 5.94 -29.80
CA TYR A 632 -24.98 4.94 -30.24
C TYR A 632 -26.38 5.43 -29.91
N ILE A 633 -27.13 5.76 -30.96
CA ILE A 633 -28.55 6.07 -30.90
C ILE A 633 -29.27 4.81 -31.34
N GLY A 634 -30.14 4.27 -30.47
CA GLY A 634 -30.74 2.95 -30.67
C GLY A 634 -31.49 2.83 -32.01
N LYS A 635 -31.76 1.58 -32.43
CA LYS A 635 -32.63 1.30 -33.59
C LYS A 635 -33.95 2.05 -33.42
N GLY A 636 -34.46 2.69 -34.48
CA GLY A 636 -35.55 3.69 -34.49
C GLY A 636 -36.92 3.28 -33.91
N THR A 637 -36.98 2.22 -33.11
CA THR A 637 -38.11 1.76 -32.29
C THR A 637 -37.96 2.14 -30.81
N CYS A 638 -36.81 2.65 -30.36
CA CYS A 638 -36.61 3.06 -28.97
C CYS A 638 -37.21 4.46 -28.72
N ILE A 639 -38.00 4.61 -27.65
CA ILE A 639 -38.66 5.87 -27.25
C ILE A 639 -37.85 6.67 -26.20
N CYS A 640 -36.63 6.25 -25.87
CA CYS A 640 -35.77 6.93 -24.90
C CYS A 640 -35.25 8.26 -25.46
N GLN A 641 -35.14 9.29 -24.60
CA GLN A 641 -34.60 10.60 -24.95
C GLN A 641 -33.09 10.50 -25.24
N TYR A 642 -32.65 10.91 -26.42
CA TYR A 642 -31.26 10.82 -26.88
C TYR A 642 -30.52 12.16 -26.82
N GLU A 643 -31.24 13.27 -26.63
CA GLU A 643 -30.71 14.63 -26.58
C GLU A 643 -29.63 14.81 -25.50
N PRO A 644 -29.78 14.25 -24.28
CA PRO A 644 -28.70 14.31 -23.28
C PRO A 644 -27.44 13.55 -23.69
N ALA A 645 -27.54 12.46 -24.44
CA ALA A 645 -26.38 11.73 -24.96
C ALA A 645 -25.62 12.55 -26.02
N LEU A 646 -26.36 13.22 -26.89
CA LEU A 646 -25.80 14.12 -27.90
C LEU A 646 -25.13 15.34 -27.26
N ALA A 647 -25.77 15.94 -26.25
CA ALA A 647 -25.20 17.06 -25.51
C ALA A 647 -23.91 16.66 -24.77
N LEU A 648 -23.94 15.52 -24.07
CA LEU A 648 -22.78 14.95 -23.38
C LEU A 648 -21.61 14.69 -24.35
N SER A 649 -21.90 14.07 -25.50
CA SER A 649 -20.91 13.80 -26.54
C SER A 649 -20.26 15.06 -27.09
N ASN A 650 -21.07 16.05 -27.47
CA ASN A 650 -20.57 17.32 -27.99
C ASN A 650 -19.69 18.05 -26.98
N GLU A 651 -20.03 18.02 -25.69
CA GLU A 651 -19.25 18.69 -24.66
C GLU A 651 -17.95 17.95 -24.36
N LEU A 652 -17.97 16.61 -24.27
CA LEU A 652 -16.74 15.82 -24.13
C LEU A 652 -15.77 16.03 -25.29
N ASP A 653 -16.26 16.01 -26.54
CA ASP A 653 -15.42 16.28 -27.73
C ASP A 653 -14.77 17.68 -27.65
N LYS A 654 -15.47 18.71 -27.15
CA LYS A 654 -14.91 20.07 -26.95
C LYS A 654 -13.94 20.17 -25.78
N GLN A 655 -14.18 19.43 -24.70
CA GLN A 655 -13.32 19.44 -23.51
C GLN A 655 -12.00 18.68 -23.73
N LEU A 656 -12.00 17.71 -24.64
CA LEU A 656 -10.88 16.81 -24.89
C LEU A 656 -10.18 17.09 -26.23
N GLU A 657 -10.66 18.06 -26.99
CA GLU A 657 -10.04 18.49 -28.25
C GLU A 657 -8.57 18.87 -28.03
N TYR A 658 -7.69 18.33 -28.87
CA TYR A 658 -6.24 18.55 -28.84
C TYR A 658 -5.51 18.06 -27.58
N VAL A 659 -6.18 17.34 -26.68
CA VAL A 659 -5.55 16.77 -25.48
C VAL A 659 -4.68 15.58 -25.86
N LYS A 660 -3.37 15.71 -25.66
CA LYS A 660 -2.40 14.62 -25.89
C LYS A 660 -2.44 13.58 -24.79
N THR A 661 -2.48 12.31 -25.17
CA THR A 661 -2.60 11.15 -24.27
C THR A 661 -1.46 10.15 -24.50
N PRO A 662 -1.13 9.28 -23.52
CA PRO A 662 -0.06 8.29 -23.68
C PRO A 662 -0.33 7.31 -24.84
N CYS A 663 -1.59 6.92 -25.01
CA CYS A 663 -2.13 6.12 -26.10
C CYS A 663 -3.44 6.73 -26.63
N ASP A 664 -3.89 6.33 -27.82
CA ASP A 664 -5.18 6.76 -28.38
C ASP A 664 -6.33 6.31 -27.48
N ILE A 665 -7.28 7.20 -27.17
CA ILE A 665 -8.45 6.88 -26.34
C ILE A 665 -9.72 6.88 -27.20
N LYS A 666 -10.54 5.84 -27.08
CA LYS A 666 -11.88 5.77 -27.64
C LYS A 666 -12.95 5.95 -26.57
N ILE A 667 -13.89 6.85 -26.81
CA ILE A 667 -15.03 7.10 -25.92
C ILE A 667 -16.31 6.75 -26.66
N SER A 668 -17.17 5.98 -26.02
CA SER A 668 -18.45 5.56 -26.58
C SER A 668 -19.61 5.85 -25.63
N ILE A 669 -20.71 6.37 -26.16
CA ILE A 669 -21.90 6.74 -25.39
C ILE A 669 -23.11 5.99 -25.92
N ALA A 670 -23.78 5.21 -25.07
CA ALA A 670 -25.07 4.59 -25.34
C ALA A 670 -26.18 5.48 -24.77
N SER A 671 -27.04 5.98 -25.66
CA SER A 671 -28.16 6.86 -25.30
C SER A 671 -29.25 6.21 -24.42
N CYS A 672 -29.29 4.89 -24.31
CA CYS A 672 -30.14 4.17 -23.36
C CYS A 672 -29.62 2.74 -23.08
N PHE A 673 -30.11 2.12 -22.00
CA PHE A 673 -29.75 0.76 -21.61
C PHE A 673 -30.25 -0.34 -22.57
N HIS A 674 -31.21 -0.05 -23.46
CA HIS A 674 -31.72 -0.99 -24.46
C HIS A 674 -30.77 -1.18 -25.66
N ILE A 675 -29.72 -0.37 -25.74
CA ILE A 675 -28.72 -0.44 -26.80
C ILE A 675 -27.81 -1.63 -26.52
N THR A 676 -27.68 -2.51 -27.51
CA THR A 676 -26.95 -3.77 -27.42
C THR A 676 -25.50 -3.65 -27.89
N GLU A 677 -25.14 -2.53 -28.51
CA GLU A 677 -23.77 -2.16 -28.84
C GLU A 677 -22.97 -2.00 -27.54
N ASP A 678 -21.91 -2.78 -27.40
CA ASP A 678 -21.20 -2.90 -26.14
C ASP A 678 -20.24 -1.73 -25.91
N VAL A 679 -20.78 -0.60 -25.42
CA VAL A 679 -19.99 0.58 -25.01
C VAL A 679 -18.97 0.26 -23.93
N THR A 680 -19.11 -0.86 -23.22
CA THR A 680 -18.11 -1.27 -22.22
C THR A 680 -16.80 -1.72 -22.86
N THR A 681 -16.78 -1.99 -24.17
CA THR A 681 -15.54 -2.37 -24.90
C THR A 681 -14.71 -1.17 -25.38
N SER A 682 -15.13 0.06 -25.05
CA SER A 682 -14.33 1.27 -25.30
C SER A 682 -13.44 1.59 -24.09
N ASP A 683 -12.35 2.33 -24.31
CA ASP A 683 -11.46 2.76 -23.23
C ASP A 683 -12.26 3.47 -22.12
N ILE A 684 -13.23 4.29 -22.52
CA ILE A 684 -14.25 4.87 -21.64
C ILE A 684 -15.63 4.68 -22.29
N GLY A 685 -16.53 3.99 -21.59
CA GLY A 685 -17.89 3.73 -22.03
C GLY A 685 -18.90 4.43 -21.14
N LEU A 686 -19.86 5.17 -21.70
CA LEU A 686 -20.94 5.79 -20.94
C LEU A 686 -22.28 5.20 -21.36
N ARG A 687 -23.02 4.63 -20.43
CA ARG A 687 -24.35 4.07 -20.69
C ARG A 687 -25.40 4.79 -19.89
N ARG A 688 -26.42 5.30 -20.58
CA ARG A 688 -27.53 5.96 -19.91
C ARG A 688 -28.43 4.96 -19.19
N ILE A 689 -28.73 5.26 -17.93
CA ILE A 689 -29.69 4.56 -17.07
C ILE A 689 -30.77 5.54 -16.59
N ASP A 690 -31.81 5.03 -15.92
CA ASP A 690 -32.93 5.85 -15.44
C ASP A 690 -32.50 6.96 -14.48
N ARG A 691 -31.38 6.78 -13.77
CA ARG A 691 -30.86 7.71 -12.76
C ARG A 691 -29.65 8.53 -13.21
N GLY A 692 -29.28 8.49 -14.49
CA GLY A 692 -28.11 9.20 -15.03
C GLY A 692 -27.25 8.33 -15.95
N TRP A 693 -25.96 8.18 -15.64
CA TRP A 693 -24.95 7.56 -16.47
C TRP A 693 -24.09 6.56 -15.70
N GLU A 694 -24.04 5.32 -16.16
CA GLU A 694 -22.97 4.39 -15.78
C GLU A 694 -21.75 4.67 -16.65
N ILE A 695 -20.61 4.91 -16.02
CA ILE A 695 -19.33 5.15 -16.67
C ILE A 695 -18.49 3.89 -16.45
N TYR A 696 -17.98 3.31 -17.53
CA TYR A 696 -17.11 2.15 -17.58
C TYR A 696 -15.72 2.58 -18.05
N ALA A 697 -14.67 1.96 -17.54
CA ALA A 697 -13.31 2.29 -17.91
C ALA A 697 -12.45 1.04 -18.13
N GLY A 698 -11.51 1.13 -19.07
CA GLY A 698 -10.54 0.07 -19.36
C GLY A 698 -11.01 -1.00 -20.35
N GLY A 699 -12.05 -0.73 -21.13
CA GLY A 699 -12.47 -1.60 -22.22
C GLY A 699 -11.54 -1.54 -23.42
N SER A 700 -11.53 -2.59 -24.24
CA SER A 700 -10.76 -2.64 -25.49
C SER A 700 -11.47 -3.48 -26.53
N SER A 701 -11.80 -2.88 -27.67
CA SER A 701 -12.39 -3.58 -28.82
C SER A 701 -11.36 -4.45 -29.55
N THR A 702 -10.07 -4.12 -29.44
CA THR A 702 -8.96 -4.83 -30.11
C THR A 702 -8.59 -6.14 -29.41
N GLU A 703 -8.62 -6.15 -28.08
CA GLU A 703 -8.30 -7.34 -27.26
C GLU A 703 -9.55 -8.05 -26.74
N ALA A 704 -10.75 -7.63 -27.18
CA ALA A 704 -12.05 -8.12 -26.74
C ALA A 704 -12.19 -8.13 -25.21
N ARG A 705 -11.97 -6.97 -24.59
CA ARG A 705 -12.07 -6.75 -23.14
C ARG A 705 -13.21 -5.78 -22.82
N SER A 706 -14.06 -6.18 -21.88
CA SER A 706 -15.08 -5.30 -21.30
C SER A 706 -14.46 -4.49 -20.17
N GLY A 707 -14.72 -3.19 -20.17
CA GLY A 707 -14.33 -2.25 -19.13
C GLY A 707 -15.16 -2.45 -17.87
N GLU A 708 -14.57 -2.12 -16.74
CA GLU A 708 -15.22 -2.27 -15.45
C GLU A 708 -16.09 -1.05 -15.16
N LEU A 709 -17.22 -1.24 -14.48
CA LEU A 709 -18.03 -0.12 -14.00
C LEU A 709 -17.13 0.74 -13.10
N PHE A 710 -16.99 2.01 -13.45
CA PHE A 710 -16.12 2.98 -12.80
C PHE A 710 -16.90 3.93 -11.88
N TYR A 711 -17.94 4.59 -12.41
CA TYR A 711 -18.73 5.58 -11.68
C TYR A 711 -20.19 5.59 -12.12
N VAL A 712 -21.09 6.14 -11.29
CA VAL A 712 -22.48 6.42 -11.68
C VAL A 712 -22.75 7.90 -11.46
N ALA A 713 -22.83 8.66 -12.54
CA ALA A 713 -23.10 10.10 -12.51
C ALA A 713 -24.61 10.36 -12.63
N GLU A 714 -25.15 11.30 -11.86
CA GLU A 714 -26.57 11.66 -11.91
C GLU A 714 -26.89 12.60 -13.08
N THR A 715 -25.92 13.44 -13.47
CA THR A 715 -26.10 14.46 -14.52
C THR A 715 -25.05 14.37 -15.62
N ASN A 716 -25.28 15.09 -16.73
CA ASN A 716 -24.30 15.21 -17.80
C ASN A 716 -23.03 15.93 -17.33
N GLU A 717 -23.19 16.98 -16.53
CA GLU A 717 -22.08 17.79 -16.02
C GLU A 717 -21.14 16.94 -15.17
N GLU A 718 -21.70 16.10 -14.29
CA GLU A 718 -20.93 15.18 -13.47
C GLU A 718 -20.25 14.09 -14.32
N ALA A 719 -20.94 13.57 -15.34
CA ALA A 719 -20.36 12.60 -16.27
C ALA A 719 -19.17 13.18 -17.05
N ILE A 720 -19.26 14.45 -17.45
CA ILE A 720 -18.16 15.19 -18.09
C ILE A 720 -16.99 15.34 -17.12
N GLU A 721 -17.25 15.86 -15.92
CA GLU A 721 -16.22 16.10 -14.90
C GLU A 721 -15.44 14.83 -14.57
N ILE A 722 -16.15 13.72 -14.34
CA ILE A 722 -15.52 12.43 -14.01
C ILE A 722 -14.73 11.88 -15.19
N SER A 723 -15.28 11.91 -16.41
CA SER A 723 -14.59 11.38 -17.59
C SER A 723 -13.34 12.19 -17.94
N CYS A 724 -13.43 13.52 -17.88
CA CYS A 724 -12.30 14.42 -18.10
C CYS A 724 -11.22 14.25 -17.02
N SER A 725 -11.62 14.14 -15.75
CA SER A 725 -10.68 13.90 -14.64
C SER A 725 -9.97 12.55 -14.77
N LEU A 726 -10.69 11.51 -15.21
CA LEU A 726 -10.11 10.19 -15.47
C LEU A 726 -9.05 10.25 -16.55
N ILE A 727 -9.33 10.94 -17.66
CA ILE A 727 -8.37 11.12 -18.75
C ILE A 727 -7.16 11.92 -18.28
N GLN A 728 -7.36 13.01 -17.52
CA GLN A 728 -6.24 13.78 -16.98
C GLN A 728 -5.37 12.95 -16.05
N TYR A 729 -5.97 12.17 -15.16
CA TYR A 729 -5.23 11.31 -14.25
C TYR A 729 -4.46 10.21 -14.99
N TYR A 730 -5.06 9.63 -16.04
CA TYR A 730 -4.38 8.71 -16.94
C TYR A 730 -3.22 9.37 -17.68
N ARG A 731 -3.32 10.63 -18.12
CA ARG A 731 -2.19 11.35 -18.70
C ARG A 731 -1.02 11.48 -17.73
N GLU A 732 -1.31 11.76 -16.46
CA GLU A 732 -0.29 11.98 -15.43
C GLU A 732 0.38 10.69 -14.92
N THR A 733 -0.29 9.54 -15.05
CA THR A 733 0.13 8.28 -14.41
C THR A 733 0.30 7.09 -15.38
N GLY A 734 -0.12 7.26 -16.64
CA GLY A 734 0.02 6.26 -17.69
C GLY A 734 1.42 6.29 -18.32
N ASN A 735 1.93 5.11 -18.62
CA ASN A 735 3.17 4.94 -19.38
C ASN A 735 2.91 5.27 -20.87
N TYR A 736 3.90 5.81 -21.57
CA TYR A 736 3.76 6.10 -23.00
C TYR A 736 3.48 4.80 -23.77
N LEU A 737 2.49 4.82 -24.68
CA LEU A 737 1.90 3.64 -25.36
C LEU A 737 1.04 2.71 -24.50
N GLU A 738 0.88 2.96 -23.20
CA GLU A 738 0.03 2.11 -22.37
C GLU A 738 -1.45 2.39 -22.63
N ALA A 739 -2.25 1.38 -22.97
CA ALA A 739 -3.69 1.54 -23.13
C ALA A 739 -4.40 1.75 -21.78
N VAL A 740 -5.58 2.38 -21.77
CA VAL A 740 -6.34 2.66 -20.53
C VAL A 740 -6.64 1.36 -19.75
N GLY A 741 -6.94 0.26 -20.45
CA GLY A 741 -7.19 -1.04 -19.82
C GLY A 741 -5.98 -1.58 -19.05
N SER A 742 -4.79 -1.55 -19.67
CA SER A 742 -3.53 -1.99 -19.05
C SER A 742 -3.14 -1.07 -17.89
N TRP A 743 -3.35 0.24 -18.05
CA TRP A 743 -3.14 1.22 -16.99
C TRP A 743 -4.04 0.96 -15.77
N ILE A 744 -5.33 0.68 -15.98
CA ILE A 744 -6.27 0.34 -14.89
C ILE A 744 -5.86 -0.95 -14.18
N GLU A 745 -5.35 -1.95 -14.88
CA GLU A 745 -4.82 -3.19 -14.26
C GLU A 745 -3.58 -2.93 -13.41
N ARG A 746 -2.66 -2.10 -13.91
CA ARG A 746 -1.41 -1.77 -13.22
C ARG A 746 -1.65 -0.90 -11.99
N VAL A 747 -2.46 0.16 -12.14
CA VAL A 747 -2.71 1.15 -11.08
C VAL A 747 -3.81 0.69 -10.12
N GLY A 748 -4.74 -0.13 -10.60
CA GLY A 748 -5.89 -0.64 -9.85
C GLY A 748 -7.08 0.32 -9.89
N ILE A 749 -8.23 -0.15 -10.38
CA ILE A 749 -9.45 0.66 -10.50
C ILE A 749 -9.91 1.28 -9.16
N VAL A 750 -9.68 0.58 -8.04
CA VAL A 750 -10.02 1.07 -6.70
C VAL A 750 -9.21 2.31 -6.35
N HIS A 751 -7.91 2.30 -6.63
CA HIS A 751 -7.05 3.45 -6.41
C HIS A 751 -7.45 4.63 -7.31
N VAL A 752 -7.72 4.38 -8.59
CA VAL A 752 -8.20 5.43 -9.52
C VAL A 752 -9.50 6.07 -8.99
N ARG A 753 -10.41 5.27 -8.43
CA ARG A 753 -11.63 5.78 -7.78
C ARG A 753 -11.34 6.61 -6.55
N GLU A 754 -10.48 6.14 -5.65
CA GLU A 754 -10.09 6.90 -4.46
C GLU A 754 -9.54 8.29 -4.83
N VAL A 755 -8.71 8.35 -5.88
CA VAL A 755 -8.17 9.64 -6.35
C VAL A 755 -9.25 10.54 -6.94
N LEU A 756 -10.11 10.00 -7.82
CA LEU A 756 -11.11 10.81 -8.52
C LEU A 756 -12.39 11.07 -7.73
N PHE A 757 -12.68 10.34 -6.66
CA PHE A 757 -13.90 10.58 -5.87
C PHE A 757 -13.69 11.72 -4.87
N GLU A 758 -12.44 12.08 -4.60
CA GLU A 758 -12.07 13.29 -3.87
C GLU A 758 -12.28 14.55 -4.72
N ALA A 759 -13.20 15.42 -4.28
CA ALA A 759 -13.61 16.62 -5.03
C ALA A 759 -12.44 17.56 -5.33
N ASP A 760 -11.53 17.78 -4.36
CA ASP A 760 -10.37 18.66 -4.53
C ASP A 760 -9.43 18.15 -5.64
N ASN A 761 -9.27 16.82 -5.75
CA ASN A 761 -8.43 16.21 -6.77
C ASN A 761 -9.08 16.35 -8.15
N ARG A 762 -10.40 16.16 -8.27
CA ARG A 762 -11.11 16.42 -9.54
C ARG A 762 -10.98 17.87 -9.96
N GLU A 763 -11.18 18.82 -9.05
CA GLU A 763 -11.04 20.24 -9.36
C GLU A 763 -9.61 20.57 -9.85
N TYR A 764 -8.60 20.01 -9.18
CA TYR A 764 -7.20 20.14 -9.60
C TYR A 764 -6.96 19.56 -11.01
N LEU A 765 -7.39 18.32 -11.27
CA LEU A 765 -7.22 17.65 -12.54
C LEU A 765 -7.96 18.39 -13.67
N MET A 766 -9.20 18.82 -13.43
CA MET A 766 -9.97 19.62 -14.39
C MET A 766 -9.28 20.94 -14.72
N LYS A 767 -8.67 21.60 -13.74
CA LYS A 767 -7.90 22.83 -13.95
C LYS A 767 -6.64 22.57 -14.79
N GLN A 768 -5.92 21.48 -14.53
CA GLN A 768 -4.75 21.09 -15.34
C GLN A 768 -5.14 20.80 -16.79
N LEU A 769 -6.18 19.98 -16.99
CA LEU A 769 -6.69 19.66 -18.32
C LEU A 769 -7.11 20.92 -19.09
N SER A 770 -7.81 21.84 -18.43
CA SER A 770 -8.25 23.11 -19.03
C SER A 770 -7.08 24.03 -19.42
N SER A 771 -6.04 24.08 -18.59
CA SER A 771 -4.81 24.82 -18.87
C SER A 771 -4.10 24.27 -20.10
N GLU A 772 -3.96 22.94 -20.18
CA GLU A 772 -3.34 22.26 -21.33
C GLU A 772 -4.11 22.46 -22.62
N ARG A 773 -5.44 22.32 -22.61
CA ARG A 773 -6.27 22.58 -23.78
C ARG A 773 -6.12 24.01 -24.28
N SER A 774 -6.13 24.98 -23.37
CA SER A 774 -5.99 26.40 -23.73
C SER A 774 -4.64 26.69 -24.39
N ARG A 775 -3.57 26.04 -23.92
CA ARG A 775 -2.24 26.10 -24.54
C ARG A 775 -2.27 25.50 -25.94
N ALA A 776 -2.83 24.30 -26.10
CA ALA A 776 -2.92 23.63 -27.41
C ALA A 776 -3.67 24.46 -28.46
N ILE A 777 -4.78 25.10 -28.08
CA ILE A 777 -5.54 26.00 -28.95
C ILE A 777 -4.71 27.23 -29.35
N THR A 778 -3.93 27.79 -28.42
CA THR A 778 -3.08 28.96 -28.69
C THR A 778 -1.93 28.64 -29.65
N TYR A 779 -1.45 27.40 -29.70
CA TYR A 779 -0.42 26.97 -30.65
C TYR A 779 -0.96 26.69 -32.07
N LEU A 780 -2.26 26.46 -32.22
CA LEU A 780 -2.91 26.15 -33.50
C LEU A 780 -3.46 27.39 -34.22
N LEU A 781 -3.68 28.49 -33.48
CA LEU A 781 -4.10 29.80 -33.97
C LEU A 781 -2.91 30.73 -34.19
#